data_AF-A0A2T4CJH4-F1
#
_entry.id   AF-A0A2T4CJH4-F1
#
_cell.length_a   1.000
_cell.length_b   1.000
_cell.length_c   1.000
_cell.angle_alpha   90.00
_cell.angle_beta   90.00
_cell.angle_gamma   90.00
#
_symmetry.space_group_name_H-M   'P 1'
#
loop_
_entity.id
_entity.type
_entity.pdbx_description
1 polymer ?
#
loop_
_entity_poly.entity_id
_entity_poly.type
_entity_poly.pdbx_seq_one_letter_code
_entity_poly.pdbx_strand_id
1 'polypeptide(L)'
;MGRRRSKGKGKDKSQSEKSQNEKSQNEPDPEGSSTLDTQEADKPFALKCAAEWVEGVQCPIAAKIVCQKCQLVAYCSQYCKKAHAKVHKATCPPPHVSPSAGIDGVVIPDHPVFDTGVFWGNHAATDVLNLAENEGAEYHGPLKLLLLGPFGLRHLIYSVAALPETAYPDLHVVICENDFSQLLRTVVSLHVMMSMTQEHSVLAEIVSHVWYSLKWPQHVLSYIRDTVGRDVSVALETVQSYRDEGLVQTPGINIEGSNLRLHSQLEPDVWEAILDRIYQTPFKNEAAAEMARKTDAKLYGEPLDRVHARMSPSRAAALMKWRQDGILMPYSSSTEFFEKPSPIFYDPDGSQPTGLTNEPLSEWPMKEILEYGPYPAKGDVYGKMTCYVRDKIVAFLERLQQREIHVRLMACGLTEMVGHLREDYDEEPPFFDRIEVGHLFEFEPELCFLSCATLLRHADENPRATMLTMCRESVVSAKSRKIDKYVAAEKDLIFHRGLEPLDVIIPPTQAAGENYSAASLPRHMGILLFRDWDMFSYYYLNDAERFGGRVPGEKMSRQPKASILKTGYMGVHLKRKNTVVNAWPNRLVSGTDSKPSKEEVMRWMSWSTTKPERWLEWKRTGDVNTKEWLRHIEKIRGPSVLANMKKLYEVLSEIDQEEDYTGEDEGEDGGEAVGAMVKGVGRRGEEPAQGANDVGLGLIDGEYSDDQDTTSDEAVMVDEGYYARLFSIEDRPRRWSADF
;
A
#
# COMPACT_ATOMS: atom_id res chain seq x y z
N MET A 1 -59.26 24.55 21.78
CA MET A 1 -60.74 24.53 21.74
C MET A 1 -61.14 23.39 20.82
N GLY A 2 -61.57 22.22 21.32
CA GLY A 2 -63.00 21.85 21.43
C GLY A 2 -63.63 21.71 20.03
N ARG A 3 -64.28 20.63 19.59
CA ARG A 3 -64.95 19.52 20.26
C ARG A 3 -65.54 18.62 19.16
N ARG A 4 -65.60 17.30 19.42
CA ARG A 4 -66.75 16.37 19.26
C ARG A 4 -67.38 16.19 17.86
N ARG A 5 -67.41 14.98 17.27
CA ARG A 5 -68.01 13.66 17.65
C ARG A 5 -69.37 13.42 16.99
N SER A 6 -69.52 12.15 16.58
CA SER A 6 -70.72 11.28 16.61
C SER A 6 -71.50 11.14 15.30
N LYS A 7 -72.13 10.00 14.94
CA LYS A 7 -72.13 8.58 15.38
C LYS A 7 -73.12 7.85 14.43
N GLY A 8 -72.96 6.52 14.25
CA GLY A 8 -74.03 5.57 13.88
C GLY A 8 -73.64 4.64 12.72
N LYS A 9 -73.24 3.37 12.89
CA LYS A 9 -73.87 2.10 13.38
C LYS A 9 -74.89 1.43 12.44
N GLY A 10 -74.58 0.17 12.06
CA GLY A 10 -75.49 -0.93 11.64
C GLY A 10 -75.12 -1.53 10.27
N LYS A 11 -74.34 -2.63 10.14
CA LYS A 11 -74.62 -4.09 10.29
C LYS A 11 -75.79 -4.64 9.44
N ASP A 12 -75.48 -5.45 8.42
CA ASP A 12 -75.67 -6.93 8.33
C ASP A 12 -75.71 -7.40 6.85
N LYS A 13 -74.80 -8.30 6.43
CA LYS A 13 -74.99 -9.74 6.08
C LYS A 13 -75.97 -9.99 4.92
N SER A 14 -75.51 -10.34 3.71
CA SER A 14 -74.98 -11.63 3.21
C SER A 14 -76.03 -12.72 2.93
N GLN A 15 -76.23 -13.05 1.65
CA GLN A 15 -76.55 -14.36 1.02
C GLN A 15 -76.68 -14.10 -0.50
N SER A 16 -75.74 -14.47 -1.35
CA SER A 16 -75.39 -15.80 -1.93
C SER A 16 -76.23 -16.19 -3.15
N GLU A 17 -75.58 -16.36 -4.30
CA GLU A 17 -75.73 -17.48 -5.28
C GLU A 17 -74.89 -17.20 -6.54
N LYS A 18 -73.78 -17.93 -6.75
CA LYS A 18 -73.61 -19.13 -7.61
C LYS A 18 -73.56 -18.84 -9.12
N SER A 19 -72.38 -19.02 -9.73
CA SER A 19 -72.12 -20.07 -10.74
C SER A 19 -70.70 -19.97 -11.31
N GLN A 20 -70.04 -21.13 -11.40
CA GLN A 20 -68.70 -21.37 -11.95
C GLN A 20 -68.68 -21.25 -13.48
N ASN A 21 -67.55 -20.84 -14.09
CA ASN A 21 -66.90 -21.65 -15.12
C ASN A 21 -65.44 -21.23 -15.41
N GLU A 22 -64.70 -22.20 -15.92
CA GLU A 22 -63.26 -22.38 -16.00
C GLU A 22 -62.48 -21.59 -17.08
N LYS A 23 -61.13 -21.54 -16.91
CA LYS A 23 -60.00 -21.56 -17.88
C LYS A 23 -60.02 -20.51 -19.02
N SER A 24 -58.94 -19.80 -19.38
CA SER A 24 -57.50 -20.13 -19.48
C SER A 24 -56.74 -18.85 -19.86
N GLN A 25 -55.45 -18.77 -19.49
CA GLN A 25 -54.35 -18.06 -20.19
C GLN A 25 -54.49 -16.56 -20.50
N ASN A 26 -53.65 -15.75 -19.85
CA ASN A 26 -52.84 -14.72 -20.51
C ASN A 26 -51.67 -14.35 -19.58
N GLU A 27 -50.45 -14.40 -20.11
CA GLU A 27 -49.22 -13.86 -19.52
C GLU A 27 -49.33 -12.32 -19.37
N PRO A 28 -48.66 -11.70 -18.38
CA PRO A 28 -48.43 -10.26 -18.38
C PRO A 28 -46.99 -9.92 -18.80
N ASP A 29 -46.87 -8.98 -19.74
CA ASP A 29 -45.64 -8.27 -20.10
C ASP A 29 -45.01 -7.55 -18.89
N PRO A 30 -43.66 -7.44 -18.83
CA PRO A 30 -42.96 -6.79 -17.73
C PRO A 30 -42.52 -5.37 -18.12
N GLU A 31 -43.34 -4.37 -17.84
CA GLU A 31 -42.86 -2.98 -17.71
C GLU A 31 -43.49 -2.34 -16.47
N GLY A 32 -42.67 -2.19 -15.44
CA GLY A 32 -43.07 -1.64 -14.14
C GLY A 32 -41.84 -1.30 -13.31
N SER A 33 -41.18 -0.20 -13.69
CA SER A 33 -40.19 0.50 -12.87
C SER A 33 -40.76 0.74 -11.46
N SER A 34 -40.22 0.05 -10.46
CA SER A 34 -40.49 0.33 -9.05
C SER A 34 -39.48 1.35 -8.54
N THR A 35 -39.91 2.59 -8.39
CA THR A 35 -39.23 3.61 -7.61
C THR A 35 -39.10 3.14 -6.16
N LEU A 36 -37.87 2.84 -5.75
CA LEU A 36 -37.51 2.56 -4.36
C LEU A 36 -37.52 3.87 -3.56
N ASP A 37 -38.13 3.81 -2.37
CA ASP A 37 -38.21 4.90 -1.40
C ASP A 37 -36.84 5.51 -1.09
N THR A 38 -36.72 6.82 -1.28
CA THR A 38 -35.50 7.64 -1.21
C THR A 38 -35.07 7.97 0.23
N GLN A 39 -35.30 7.07 1.20
CA GLN A 39 -35.00 7.31 2.64
C GLN A 39 -34.07 6.27 3.30
N GLU A 40 -33.43 5.36 2.54
CA GLU A 40 -32.39 4.44 3.07
C GLU A 40 -30.94 4.87 2.76
N ALA A 41 -30.73 6.13 2.36
CA ALA A 41 -29.58 6.57 1.55
C ALA A 41 -28.18 6.52 2.19
N ASP A 42 -28.00 6.41 3.51
CA ASP A 42 -26.66 6.43 4.15
C ASP A 42 -26.41 5.27 5.13
N LYS A 43 -27.06 4.12 4.94
CA LYS A 43 -26.78 2.97 5.83
C LYS A 43 -25.44 2.31 5.42
N PRO A 44 -24.50 2.12 6.35
CA PRO A 44 -23.24 1.43 6.08
C PRO A 44 -23.53 0.03 5.54
N PHE A 45 -22.66 -0.43 4.63
CA PHE A 45 -22.79 -1.76 4.02
C PHE A 45 -22.87 -2.83 5.11
N ALA A 46 -24.04 -3.43 5.26
CA ALA A 46 -24.31 -4.39 6.31
C ALA A 46 -24.15 -5.83 5.79
N LEU A 47 -23.48 -6.68 6.57
CA LEU A 47 -23.40 -8.11 6.28
C LEU A 47 -24.82 -8.70 6.16
N LYS A 48 -25.16 -9.25 4.99
CA LYS A 48 -26.43 -9.95 4.77
C LYS A 48 -26.47 -11.26 5.55
N CYS A 49 -27.68 -11.69 5.90
CA CYS A 49 -27.91 -12.96 6.58
C CYS A 49 -27.42 -14.13 5.71
N ALA A 50 -26.58 -14.98 6.28
CA ALA A 50 -26.01 -16.13 5.58
C ALA A 50 -27.02 -17.24 5.25
N ALA A 51 -28.29 -17.12 5.65
CA ALA A 51 -29.29 -18.13 5.34
C ALA A 51 -29.87 -17.91 3.94
N GLU A 52 -29.93 -18.98 3.16
CA GLU A 52 -30.65 -19.01 1.88
C GLU A 52 -32.10 -19.46 2.11
N TRP A 53 -33.01 -18.89 1.33
CA TRP A 53 -34.40 -19.32 1.25
C TRP A 53 -34.54 -20.52 0.30
N VAL A 54 -35.74 -21.10 0.23
CA VAL A 54 -36.01 -22.36 -0.50
C VAL A 54 -35.70 -22.26 -2.00
N GLU A 55 -35.56 -21.04 -2.53
CA GLU A 55 -35.24 -20.74 -3.94
C GLU A 55 -33.75 -20.41 -4.18
N GLY A 56 -32.86 -20.66 -3.20
CA GLY A 56 -31.43 -20.32 -3.31
C GLY A 56 -31.11 -18.82 -3.10
N VAL A 57 -32.13 -17.99 -2.89
CA VAL A 57 -31.97 -16.55 -2.65
C VAL A 57 -31.47 -16.31 -1.22
N GLN A 58 -30.35 -15.59 -1.08
CA GLN A 58 -29.82 -15.17 0.22
C GLN A 58 -30.79 -14.22 0.92
N CYS A 59 -31.04 -14.44 2.22
CA CYS A 59 -31.85 -13.56 3.04
C CYS A 59 -31.26 -12.14 3.08
N PRO A 60 -32.02 -11.10 2.65
CA PRO A 60 -31.47 -9.75 2.49
C PRO A 60 -31.32 -8.99 3.82
N ILE A 61 -31.82 -9.55 4.92
CA ILE A 61 -31.84 -8.88 6.22
C ILE A 61 -30.43 -8.86 6.82
N ALA A 62 -30.02 -7.70 7.35
CA ALA A 62 -28.76 -7.53 8.05
C ALA A 62 -28.55 -8.58 9.17
N ALA A 63 -27.38 -9.17 9.19
CA ALA A 63 -26.98 -10.21 10.11
C ALA A 63 -26.57 -9.63 11.47
N LYS A 64 -26.91 -10.35 12.54
CA LYS A 64 -26.60 -9.95 13.94
C LYS A 64 -26.07 -11.11 14.80
N ILE A 65 -26.42 -12.35 14.45
CA ILE A 65 -26.13 -13.55 15.24
C ILE A 65 -25.03 -14.35 14.57
N VAL A 66 -23.82 -14.29 15.13
CA VAL A 66 -22.64 -14.96 14.57
C VAL A 66 -22.68 -16.48 14.78
N CYS A 67 -22.14 -17.25 13.83
CA CYS A 67 -21.83 -18.65 14.04
C CYS A 67 -20.68 -18.78 15.04
N GLN A 68 -20.96 -19.37 16.21
CA GLN A 68 -19.97 -19.45 17.28
C GLN A 68 -18.78 -20.38 16.98
N LYS A 69 -18.91 -21.26 15.97
CA LYS A 69 -17.86 -22.20 15.59
C LYS A 69 -16.84 -21.57 14.65
N CYS A 70 -17.28 -21.10 13.49
CA CYS A 70 -16.36 -20.53 12.50
C CYS A 70 -16.18 -19.03 12.63
N GLN A 71 -17.11 -18.29 13.25
CA GLN A 71 -17.08 -16.82 13.29
C GLN A 71 -17.05 -16.13 11.90
N LEU A 72 -17.24 -16.88 10.80
CA LEU A 72 -17.18 -16.40 9.42
C LEU A 72 -18.53 -15.94 8.87
N VAL A 73 -19.62 -16.47 9.43
CA VAL A 73 -20.99 -16.18 8.94
C VAL A 73 -21.87 -15.70 10.08
N ALA A 74 -22.87 -14.89 9.75
CA ALA A 74 -23.86 -14.42 10.70
C ALA A 74 -25.29 -14.46 10.13
N TYR A 75 -26.27 -14.42 11.02
CA TYR A 75 -27.69 -14.58 10.70
C TYR A 75 -28.52 -13.44 11.28
N CYS A 76 -29.61 -13.07 10.60
CA CYS A 76 -30.55 -12.07 11.12
C CYS A 76 -31.39 -12.59 12.31
N SER A 77 -31.61 -13.91 12.39
CA SER A 77 -32.47 -14.53 13.39
C SER A 77 -32.04 -15.96 13.74
N GLN A 78 -32.49 -16.46 14.90
CA GLN A 78 -32.29 -17.87 15.28
C GLN A 78 -33.01 -18.84 14.33
N TYR A 79 -34.11 -18.40 13.70
CA TYR A 79 -34.81 -19.17 12.69
C TYR A 79 -33.92 -19.40 11.46
N CYS A 80 -33.38 -18.32 10.87
CA CYS A 80 -32.46 -18.40 9.73
C CYS A 80 -31.22 -19.24 10.05
N LYS A 81 -30.65 -19.08 11.24
CA LYS A 81 -29.53 -19.90 11.71
C LYS A 81 -29.87 -21.39 11.76
N LYS A 82 -31.05 -21.76 12.28
CA LYS A 82 -31.50 -23.15 12.36
C LYS A 82 -31.82 -23.73 10.97
N ALA A 83 -32.46 -22.94 10.11
CA ALA A 83 -32.77 -23.34 8.74
C ALA A 83 -31.51 -23.64 7.94
N HIS A 84 -30.51 -22.75 8.01
CA HIS A 84 -29.24 -22.91 7.30
C HIS A 84 -28.29 -23.94 7.97
N ALA A 85 -28.56 -24.38 9.20
CA ALA A 85 -27.62 -25.19 9.99
C ALA A 85 -27.17 -26.49 9.28
N LYS A 86 -28.04 -27.15 8.52
CA LYS A 86 -27.70 -28.40 7.81
C LYS A 86 -26.66 -28.16 6.70
N VAL A 87 -26.90 -27.16 5.86
CA VAL A 87 -25.99 -26.78 4.76
C VAL A 87 -24.71 -26.19 5.32
N HIS A 88 -24.82 -25.23 6.24
CA HIS A 88 -23.65 -24.61 6.86
C HIS A 88 -22.76 -25.60 7.61
N LYS A 89 -23.31 -26.67 8.23
CA LYS A 89 -22.48 -27.66 8.92
C LYS A 89 -21.46 -28.33 7.98
N ALA A 90 -21.78 -28.47 6.69
CA ALA A 90 -20.87 -29.06 5.70
C ALA A 90 -19.78 -28.08 5.25
N THR A 91 -20.06 -26.77 5.26
CA THR A 91 -19.13 -25.72 4.79
C THR A 91 -18.47 -24.94 5.93
N CYS A 92 -18.91 -25.12 7.17
CA CYS A 92 -18.29 -24.57 8.36
C CYS A 92 -16.90 -25.18 8.49
N PRO A 93 -15.82 -24.39 8.40
CA PRO A 93 -14.46 -24.94 8.37
C PRO A 93 -14.21 -25.81 9.61
N PRO A 94 -13.71 -27.05 9.42
CA PRO A 94 -13.37 -27.92 10.52
C PRO A 94 -12.10 -27.42 11.25
N PRO A 95 -11.82 -27.95 12.45
CA PRO A 95 -10.54 -27.74 13.12
C PRO A 95 -9.37 -28.29 12.29
N HIS A 96 -8.25 -27.57 12.33
CA HIS A 96 -6.96 -27.77 11.64
C HIS A 96 -6.56 -29.20 11.25
N VAL A 97 -6.18 -29.38 9.99
CA VAL A 97 -5.12 -30.31 9.60
C VAL A 97 -4.28 -29.64 8.51
N SER A 98 -2.98 -29.52 8.76
CA SER A 98 -2.01 -29.06 7.74
C SER A 98 -2.01 -30.04 6.56
N PRO A 99 -1.85 -29.60 5.29
CA PRO A 99 -1.72 -30.54 4.17
C PRO A 99 -0.60 -31.57 4.36
N SER A 100 0.47 -31.19 5.05
CA SER A 100 1.61 -32.06 5.34
C SER A 100 1.50 -32.83 6.66
N ALA A 101 0.36 -32.78 7.35
CA ALA A 101 0.18 -33.52 8.59
C ALA A 101 0.28 -35.04 8.33
N GLY A 102 1.31 -35.68 8.89
CA GLY A 102 1.58 -37.10 8.69
C GLY A 102 2.36 -37.43 7.41
N ILE A 103 2.92 -36.44 6.70
CA ILE A 103 3.84 -36.64 5.58
C ILE A 103 5.27 -36.39 6.06
N ASP A 104 6.09 -37.43 6.13
CA ASP A 104 7.49 -37.33 6.53
C ASP A 104 8.33 -36.58 5.48
N GLY A 105 9.20 -35.67 5.94
CA GLY A 105 10.22 -35.01 5.10
C GLY A 105 9.81 -33.69 4.41
N VAL A 106 8.65 -33.11 4.72
CA VAL A 106 8.29 -31.78 4.19
C VAL A 106 9.11 -30.69 4.89
N VAL A 107 10.02 -30.06 4.15
CA VAL A 107 10.86 -28.97 4.63
C VAL A 107 10.11 -27.65 4.53
N ILE A 108 9.93 -26.97 5.65
CA ILE A 108 9.44 -25.59 5.70
C ILE A 108 10.66 -24.68 5.86
N PRO A 109 10.74 -23.54 5.14
CA PRO A 109 11.84 -22.60 5.30
C PRO A 109 11.99 -22.16 6.77
N ASP A 110 13.21 -22.27 7.29
CA ASP A 110 13.61 -21.78 8.61
C ASP A 110 13.72 -20.24 8.60
N HIS A 111 12.56 -19.59 8.47
CA HIS A 111 12.43 -18.15 8.44
C HIS A 111 11.06 -17.71 8.99
N PRO A 112 10.98 -16.67 9.84
CA PRO A 112 9.73 -16.26 10.46
C PRO A 112 8.85 -15.44 9.49
N VAL A 113 9.44 -14.76 8.52
CA VAL A 113 8.72 -13.93 7.54
C VAL A 113 8.52 -14.68 6.24
N PHE A 114 7.32 -14.57 5.67
CA PHE A 114 7.04 -14.89 4.28
C PHE A 114 6.44 -13.65 3.63
N ASP A 115 7.19 -13.04 2.71
CA ASP A 115 6.74 -11.86 1.97
C ASP A 115 7.44 -11.87 0.62
N THR A 116 6.67 -12.04 -0.45
CA THR A 116 7.21 -12.04 -1.81
C THR A 116 7.31 -10.64 -2.38
N GLY A 117 6.63 -9.64 -1.79
CA GLY A 117 6.66 -8.25 -2.23
C GLY A 117 6.08 -8.02 -3.63
N VAL A 118 5.30 -8.97 -4.17
CA VAL A 118 4.79 -8.91 -5.55
C VAL A 118 3.32 -8.50 -5.60
N PHE A 119 3.04 -7.65 -6.58
CA PHE A 119 1.73 -7.14 -7.03
C PHE A 119 1.01 -6.16 -6.09
N TRP A 120 0.55 -6.61 -4.92
CA TRP A 120 -0.19 -5.73 -4.01
C TRP A 120 0.76 -4.81 -3.23
N GLY A 121 0.27 -3.64 -2.84
CA GLY A 121 0.98 -2.76 -1.92
C GLY A 121 1.31 -3.51 -0.62
N ASN A 122 2.59 -3.49 -0.26
CA ASN A 122 3.14 -4.30 0.82
C ASN A 122 3.21 -3.56 2.17
N HIS A 123 2.53 -2.41 2.26
CA HIS A 123 2.38 -1.61 3.46
C HIS A 123 1.04 -0.84 3.40
N ALA A 124 0.57 -0.44 4.57
CA ALA A 124 -0.75 0.15 4.72
C ALA A 124 -0.84 1.57 4.15
N ALA A 125 -2.07 2.00 3.82
CA ALA A 125 -2.37 3.41 3.60
C ALA A 125 -2.00 4.23 4.84
N THR A 126 -1.35 5.36 4.59
CA THR A 126 -0.85 6.30 5.59
C THR A 126 -1.62 7.61 5.46
N ASP A 127 -2.02 8.21 6.58
CA ASP A 127 -2.51 9.59 6.59
C ASP A 127 -1.29 10.50 6.40
N VAL A 128 -1.00 10.81 5.14
CA VAL A 128 0.20 11.56 4.77
C VAL A 128 0.10 13.03 5.19
N LEU A 129 -1.11 13.52 5.47
CA LEU A 129 -1.32 14.87 5.97
C LEU A 129 -1.02 14.92 7.47
N ASN A 130 -1.63 14.00 8.23
CA ASN A 130 -1.72 14.05 9.69
C ASN A 130 -2.03 15.48 10.15
N LEU A 131 -3.06 16.08 9.53
CA LEU A 131 -3.22 17.53 9.44
C LEU A 131 -3.35 18.18 10.81
N ALA A 132 -4.14 17.58 11.71
CA ALA A 132 -4.41 18.12 13.03
C ALA A 132 -3.13 18.32 13.87
N GLU A 133 -2.17 17.41 13.76
CA GLU A 133 -0.92 17.43 14.53
C GLU A 133 0.18 18.28 13.85
N ASN A 134 0.05 18.55 12.55
CA ASN A 134 1.05 19.28 11.77
C ASN A 134 0.66 20.75 11.56
N GLU A 135 -0.25 21.03 10.63
CA GLU A 135 -0.73 22.38 10.29
C GLU A 135 -1.88 22.86 11.17
N GLY A 136 -2.62 21.94 11.81
CA GLY A 136 -3.70 22.22 12.75
C GLY A 136 -5.08 21.80 12.25
N ALA A 137 -6.02 21.59 13.19
CA ALA A 137 -7.36 21.09 12.89
C ALA A 137 -8.29 22.11 12.20
N GLU A 138 -7.89 23.37 12.12
CA GLU A 138 -8.62 24.47 11.45
C GLU A 138 -7.82 24.99 10.24
N TYR A 139 -6.91 24.19 9.70
CA TYR A 139 -6.09 24.63 8.57
C TYR A 139 -6.91 24.70 7.27
N HIS A 140 -6.75 25.80 6.54
CA HIS A 140 -7.45 26.10 5.29
C HIS A 140 -6.53 26.55 4.15
N GLY A 141 -5.20 26.47 4.33
CA GLY A 141 -4.23 26.88 3.32
C GLY A 141 -4.03 25.80 2.24
N PRO A 142 -3.19 26.09 1.23
CA PRO A 142 -2.82 25.12 0.21
C PRO A 142 -1.87 24.06 0.77
N LEU A 143 -1.99 22.83 0.28
CA LEU A 143 -1.03 21.74 0.47
C LEU A 143 -0.83 20.98 -0.82
N LYS A 144 0.43 20.77 -1.18
CA LYS A 144 0.85 19.99 -2.35
C LYS A 144 1.38 18.61 -1.91
N LEU A 145 0.82 17.55 -2.49
CA LEU A 145 1.17 16.16 -2.18
C LEU A 145 1.74 15.48 -3.43
N LEU A 146 2.81 14.70 -3.26
CA LEU A 146 3.35 13.81 -4.27
C LEU A 146 3.28 12.37 -3.75
N LEU A 147 2.49 11.52 -4.40
CA LEU A 147 2.25 10.13 -4.01
C LEU A 147 2.87 9.20 -5.04
N LEU A 148 3.88 8.44 -4.60
CA LEU A 148 4.65 7.52 -5.43
C LEU A 148 4.45 6.08 -4.98
N GLY A 149 4.98 5.15 -5.78
CA GLY A 149 4.92 3.73 -5.46
C GLY A 149 3.57 3.10 -5.78
N PRO A 150 3.35 1.84 -5.38
CA PRO A 150 2.21 1.08 -5.85
C PRO A 150 0.91 1.63 -5.26
N PHE A 151 0.02 2.06 -6.16
CA PHE A 151 -1.35 2.43 -5.87
C PHE A 151 -1.45 3.60 -4.88
N GLY A 152 -0.96 4.77 -5.28
CA GLY A 152 -0.90 5.97 -4.45
C GLY A 152 -2.26 6.50 -4.01
N LEU A 153 -3.32 6.23 -4.79
CA LEU A 153 -4.69 6.70 -4.54
C LEU A 153 -5.23 6.33 -3.14
N ARG A 154 -4.83 5.17 -2.59
CA ARG A 154 -5.25 4.76 -1.24
C ARG A 154 -4.79 5.73 -0.15
N HIS A 155 -3.61 6.34 -0.30
CA HIS A 155 -3.09 7.33 0.64
C HIS A 155 -3.90 8.62 0.62
N LEU A 156 -4.29 9.09 -0.58
CA LEU A 156 -5.15 10.24 -0.74
C LEU A 156 -6.50 10.02 -0.05
N ILE A 157 -7.18 8.92 -0.38
CA ILE A 157 -8.50 8.59 0.17
C ILE A 157 -8.42 8.46 1.70
N TYR A 158 -7.40 7.76 2.20
CA TYR A 158 -7.22 7.58 3.64
C TYR A 158 -6.97 8.91 4.38
N SER A 159 -6.14 9.79 3.82
CA SER A 159 -5.82 11.10 4.42
C SER A 159 -7.01 12.05 4.41
N VAL A 160 -7.74 12.11 3.29
CA VAL A 160 -8.92 12.98 3.16
C VAL A 160 -10.06 12.51 4.06
N ALA A 161 -10.28 11.20 4.17
CA ALA A 161 -11.25 10.64 5.10
C ALA A 161 -10.89 10.94 6.57
N ALA A 162 -9.60 11.09 6.89
CA ALA A 162 -9.10 11.40 8.23
C ALA A 162 -9.10 12.90 8.57
N LEU A 163 -9.42 13.79 7.62
CA LEU A 163 -9.40 15.23 7.85
C LEU A 163 -10.34 15.64 8.99
N PRO A 164 -9.93 16.57 9.87
CA PRO A 164 -10.85 17.20 10.81
C PRO A 164 -12.05 17.82 10.08
N GLU A 165 -13.23 17.80 10.69
CA GLU A 165 -14.44 18.40 10.13
C GLU A 165 -14.26 19.91 9.89
N THR A 166 -13.52 20.58 10.78
CA THR A 166 -13.22 22.01 10.76
C THR A 166 -12.13 22.43 9.78
N ALA A 167 -11.32 21.50 9.26
CA ALA A 167 -10.24 21.81 8.33
C ALA A 167 -10.73 21.79 6.89
N TYR A 168 -10.34 22.76 6.05
CA TYR A 168 -10.67 22.78 4.62
C TYR A 168 -9.44 23.19 3.80
N PRO A 169 -8.38 22.35 3.77
CA PRO A 169 -7.20 22.64 2.98
C PRO A 169 -7.52 22.61 1.49
N ASP A 170 -6.84 23.45 0.71
CA ASP A 170 -6.79 23.34 -0.75
C ASP A 170 -5.74 22.28 -1.12
N LEU A 171 -6.17 21.17 -1.74
CA LEU A 171 -5.33 20.00 -1.97
C LEU A 171 -4.98 19.86 -3.45
N HIS A 172 -3.67 19.89 -3.72
CA HIS A 172 -3.09 19.62 -5.03
C HIS A 172 -2.24 18.36 -4.93
N VAL A 173 -2.63 17.31 -5.65
CA VAL A 173 -2.08 15.97 -5.47
C VAL A 173 -1.53 15.48 -6.80
N VAL A 174 -0.26 15.11 -6.84
CA VAL A 174 0.34 14.38 -7.95
C VAL A 174 0.41 12.91 -7.58
N ILE A 175 -0.18 12.05 -8.40
CA ILE A 175 -0.07 10.60 -8.30
C ILE A 175 0.72 10.12 -9.52
N CYS A 176 1.81 9.39 -9.28
CA CYS A 176 2.63 8.82 -10.34
C CYS A 176 2.64 7.29 -10.23
N GLU A 177 2.00 6.62 -11.20
CA GLU A 177 1.89 5.16 -11.24
C GLU A 177 2.94 4.57 -12.18
N ASN A 178 3.70 3.58 -11.71
CA ASN A 178 4.79 2.95 -12.46
C ASN A 178 4.43 1.56 -13.03
N ASP A 179 3.24 1.06 -12.71
CA ASP A 179 2.74 -0.23 -13.16
C ASP A 179 1.36 -0.04 -13.78
N PHE A 180 1.13 -0.70 -14.92
CA PHE A 180 -0.08 -0.49 -15.69
C PHE A 180 -1.35 -0.98 -14.99
N SER A 181 -1.27 -2.05 -14.19
CA SER A 181 -2.43 -2.51 -13.40
C SER A 181 -2.77 -1.51 -12.30
N GLN A 182 -1.76 -0.90 -11.68
CA GLN A 182 -1.99 0.16 -10.69
C GLN A 182 -2.52 1.45 -11.33
N LEU A 183 -2.00 1.83 -12.52
CA LEU A 183 -2.54 2.93 -13.32
C LEU A 183 -4.02 2.70 -13.63
N LEU A 184 -4.39 1.52 -14.12
CA LEU A 184 -5.77 1.17 -14.41
C LEU A 184 -6.66 1.25 -13.16
N ARG A 185 -6.20 0.75 -12.00
CA ARG A 185 -6.92 0.91 -10.73
C ARG A 185 -7.15 2.38 -10.42
N THR A 186 -6.14 3.22 -10.56
CA THR A 186 -6.20 4.65 -10.24
C THR A 186 -7.11 5.42 -11.23
N VAL A 187 -6.89 5.29 -12.54
CA VAL A 187 -7.70 5.93 -13.60
C VAL A 187 -9.17 5.56 -13.45
N VAL A 188 -9.50 4.26 -13.48
CA VAL A 188 -10.89 3.81 -13.43
C VAL A 188 -11.58 4.30 -12.16
N SER A 189 -10.89 4.28 -11.02
CA SER A 189 -11.47 4.73 -9.76
C SER A 189 -11.72 6.22 -9.72
N LEU A 190 -10.78 7.04 -10.22
CA LEU A 190 -10.95 8.49 -10.29
C LEU A 190 -12.15 8.85 -11.16
N HIS A 191 -12.26 8.27 -12.37
CA HIS A 191 -13.42 8.51 -13.25
C HIS A 191 -14.75 8.08 -12.62
N VAL A 192 -14.81 6.90 -11.99
CA VAL A 192 -16.02 6.43 -11.29
C VAL A 192 -16.43 7.43 -10.19
N MET A 193 -15.49 7.85 -9.35
CA MET A 193 -15.76 8.80 -8.26
C MET A 193 -16.09 10.21 -8.78
N MET A 194 -15.46 10.66 -9.86
CA MET A 194 -15.73 11.96 -10.48
C MET A 194 -17.14 12.05 -11.05
N SER A 195 -17.66 10.94 -11.60
CA SER A 195 -18.95 10.91 -12.29
C SER A 195 -20.12 11.36 -11.40
N MET A 196 -20.08 11.05 -10.11
CA MET A 196 -21.15 11.32 -9.12
C MET A 196 -22.57 10.98 -9.65
N THR A 197 -22.67 9.96 -10.50
CA THR A 197 -23.93 9.59 -11.19
C THR A 197 -24.80 8.62 -10.38
N GLN A 198 -24.29 8.12 -9.26
CA GLN A 198 -24.94 7.14 -8.40
C GLN A 198 -24.72 7.52 -6.94
N GLU A 199 -25.48 6.89 -6.04
CA GLU A 199 -25.27 7.01 -4.59
C GLU A 199 -23.83 6.62 -4.20
N HIS A 200 -23.27 7.30 -3.19
CA HIS A 200 -21.89 7.08 -2.75
C HIS A 200 -21.61 5.61 -2.41
N SER A 201 -22.58 4.92 -1.80
CA SER A 201 -22.45 3.51 -1.45
C SER A 201 -22.30 2.58 -2.67
N VAL A 202 -22.90 2.95 -3.81
CA VAL A 202 -22.82 2.21 -5.08
C VAL A 202 -21.48 2.50 -5.76
N LEU A 203 -21.05 3.76 -5.80
CA LEU A 203 -19.73 4.12 -6.32
C LEU A 203 -18.62 3.43 -5.51
N ALA A 204 -18.73 3.41 -4.19
CA ALA A 204 -17.80 2.71 -3.30
C ALA A 204 -17.77 1.18 -3.54
N GLU A 205 -18.90 0.57 -3.89
CA GLU A 205 -18.96 -0.84 -4.30
C GLU A 205 -18.13 -1.10 -5.56
N ILE A 206 -18.39 -0.30 -6.60
CA ILE A 206 -17.72 -0.40 -7.89
C ILE A 206 -16.21 -0.21 -7.71
N VAL A 207 -15.79 0.85 -7.03
CA VAL A 207 -14.37 1.16 -6.76
C VAL A 207 -13.72 0.03 -5.95
N SER A 208 -14.39 -0.49 -4.92
CA SER A 208 -13.85 -1.63 -4.14
C SER A 208 -13.64 -2.88 -5.00
N HIS A 209 -14.50 -3.14 -5.99
CA HIS A 209 -14.32 -4.26 -6.91
C HIS A 209 -13.21 -4.00 -7.93
N VAL A 210 -13.07 -2.76 -8.42
CA VAL A 210 -11.95 -2.33 -9.27
C VAL A 210 -10.62 -2.58 -8.56
N TRP A 211 -10.54 -2.34 -7.26
CA TRP A 211 -9.30 -2.51 -6.51
C TRP A 211 -8.93 -3.95 -6.20
N TYR A 212 -9.91 -4.80 -5.87
CA TYR A 212 -9.59 -6.05 -5.16
C TYR A 212 -10.32 -7.31 -5.64
N SER A 213 -11.17 -7.19 -6.66
CA SER A 213 -11.89 -8.34 -7.21
C SER A 213 -11.38 -8.68 -8.61
N LEU A 214 -10.82 -9.87 -8.76
CA LEU A 214 -10.31 -10.39 -10.03
C LEU A 214 -11.43 -10.71 -11.03
N LYS A 215 -12.67 -10.87 -10.55
CA LYS A 215 -13.85 -10.99 -11.38
C LYS A 215 -14.84 -9.90 -10.99
N TRP A 216 -15.68 -9.48 -11.92
CA TRP A 216 -16.70 -8.47 -11.72
C TRP A 216 -18.09 -8.98 -12.09
N PRO A 217 -19.13 -8.46 -11.43
CA PRO A 217 -20.48 -8.55 -11.92
C PRO A 217 -20.66 -7.83 -13.26
N GLN A 218 -21.62 -8.30 -14.07
CA GLN A 218 -21.93 -7.68 -15.36
C GLN A 218 -22.27 -6.19 -15.24
N HIS A 219 -23.00 -5.79 -14.20
CA HIS A 219 -23.37 -4.39 -14.00
C HIS A 219 -22.16 -3.49 -13.72
N VAL A 220 -21.14 -3.98 -13.02
CA VAL A 220 -19.88 -3.24 -12.79
C VAL A 220 -19.13 -3.04 -14.11
N LEU A 221 -19.00 -4.10 -14.91
CA LEU A 221 -18.34 -4.03 -16.22
C LEU A 221 -19.07 -3.06 -17.17
N SER A 222 -20.39 -3.16 -17.24
CA SER A 222 -21.21 -2.25 -18.07
C SER A 222 -21.06 -0.81 -17.61
N TYR A 223 -21.14 -0.53 -16.31
CA TYR A 223 -20.97 0.81 -15.77
C TYR A 223 -19.59 1.42 -16.11
N ILE A 224 -18.52 0.64 -15.98
CA ILE A 224 -17.16 1.09 -16.30
C ILE A 224 -17.01 1.38 -17.79
N ARG A 225 -17.52 0.51 -18.67
CA ARG A 225 -17.49 0.75 -20.13
C ARG A 225 -18.27 1.99 -20.51
N ASP A 226 -19.48 2.11 -20.01
CA ASP A 226 -20.38 3.18 -20.38
C ASP A 226 -19.89 4.51 -19.82
N THR A 227 -19.32 4.54 -18.61
CA THR A 227 -18.87 5.78 -17.97
C THR A 227 -17.42 6.08 -18.32
N VAL A 228 -16.50 5.25 -17.84
CA VAL A 228 -15.05 5.47 -17.97
C VAL A 228 -14.60 5.31 -19.41
N GLY A 229 -15.11 4.31 -20.12
CA GLY A 229 -14.74 4.08 -21.53
C GLY A 229 -15.09 5.25 -22.45
N ARG A 230 -16.16 6.00 -22.16
CA ARG A 230 -16.50 7.22 -22.90
C ARG A 230 -15.49 8.33 -22.64
N ASP A 231 -15.21 8.61 -21.37
CA ASP A 231 -14.31 9.69 -20.96
C ASP A 231 -12.89 9.45 -21.49
N VAL A 232 -12.40 8.21 -21.39
CA VAL A 232 -11.10 7.79 -21.91
C VAL A 232 -11.04 7.91 -23.45
N SER A 233 -12.13 7.62 -24.16
CA SER A 233 -12.16 7.79 -25.63
C SER A 233 -12.01 9.26 -26.03
N VAL A 234 -12.72 10.17 -25.35
CA VAL A 234 -12.62 11.62 -25.61
C VAL A 234 -11.21 12.15 -25.26
N ALA A 235 -10.64 11.66 -24.15
CA ALA A 235 -9.27 11.94 -23.76
C ALA A 235 -8.25 11.52 -24.83
N LEU A 236 -8.39 10.29 -25.36
CA LEU A 236 -7.52 9.76 -26.40
C LEU A 236 -7.59 10.60 -27.68
N GLU A 237 -8.79 10.91 -28.18
CA GLU A 237 -8.97 11.74 -29.38
C GLU A 237 -8.31 13.12 -29.23
N THR A 238 -8.45 13.73 -28.05
CA THR A 238 -7.85 15.04 -27.75
C THR A 238 -6.32 14.96 -27.76
N VAL A 239 -5.76 13.96 -27.08
CA VAL A 239 -4.31 13.75 -26.99
C VAL A 239 -3.70 13.41 -28.36
N GLN A 240 -4.39 12.61 -29.16
CA GLN A 240 -3.98 12.30 -30.54
C GLN A 240 -3.92 13.57 -31.40
N SER A 241 -4.88 14.49 -31.25
CA SER A 241 -4.86 15.74 -32.02
C SER A 241 -3.63 16.60 -31.75
N TYR A 242 -3.11 16.60 -30.51
CA TYR A 242 -1.88 17.30 -30.16
C TYR A 242 -0.65 16.71 -30.87
N ARG A 243 -0.60 15.38 -31.02
CA ARG A 243 0.46 14.69 -31.76
C ARG A 243 0.38 14.97 -33.27
N ASP A 244 -0.84 15.00 -33.82
CA ASP A 244 -1.06 15.34 -35.23
C ASP A 244 -0.65 16.79 -35.55
N GLU A 245 -0.76 17.70 -34.59
CA GLU A 245 -0.26 19.08 -34.66
C GLU A 245 1.27 19.19 -34.53
N GLY A 246 1.98 18.08 -34.31
CA GLY A 246 3.44 18.01 -34.27
C GLY A 246 4.06 18.31 -32.91
N LEU A 247 3.26 18.36 -31.83
CA LEU A 247 3.80 18.49 -30.48
C LEU A 247 4.61 17.24 -30.11
N VAL A 248 5.82 17.45 -29.60
CA VAL A 248 6.74 16.37 -29.19
C VAL A 248 6.35 15.80 -27.83
N GLN A 249 5.87 16.64 -26.92
CA GLN A 249 5.30 16.22 -25.63
C GLN A 249 3.78 16.31 -25.66
N THR A 250 3.08 15.38 -25.02
CA THR A 250 1.62 15.39 -25.00
C THR A 250 1.18 16.31 -23.87
N PRO A 251 0.50 17.44 -24.15
CA PRO A 251 -0.10 18.26 -23.10
C PRO A 251 -1.04 17.41 -22.24
N GLY A 252 -1.03 17.65 -20.94
CA GLY A 252 -2.01 17.04 -20.05
C GLY A 252 -3.43 17.51 -20.37
N ILE A 253 -4.40 16.64 -20.13
CA ILE A 253 -5.81 16.96 -20.35
C ILE A 253 -6.51 17.20 -19.03
N ASN A 254 -7.36 18.23 -19.01
CA ASN A 254 -8.27 18.45 -17.89
C ASN A 254 -9.56 17.67 -18.13
N ILE A 255 -9.89 16.82 -17.17
CA ILE A 255 -11.15 16.11 -17.10
C ILE A 255 -11.91 16.75 -15.95
N GLU A 256 -12.91 17.55 -16.32
CA GLU A 256 -13.81 18.19 -15.38
C GLU A 256 -14.90 17.21 -14.95
N GLY A 257 -15.15 17.14 -13.64
CA GLY A 257 -16.19 16.32 -13.06
C GLY A 257 -16.87 17.08 -11.93
N SER A 258 -17.16 16.37 -10.84
CA SER A 258 -17.54 16.98 -9.56
C SER A 258 -16.38 17.80 -8.95
N ASN A 259 -16.37 18.01 -7.63
CA ASN A 259 -15.27 18.69 -6.92
C ASN A 259 -13.93 17.90 -6.93
N LEU A 260 -13.84 16.81 -7.69
CA LEU A 260 -12.59 16.12 -7.98
C LEU A 260 -12.17 16.50 -9.40
N ARG A 261 -11.14 17.36 -9.52
CA ARG A 261 -10.58 17.78 -10.81
C ARG A 261 -9.40 16.88 -11.17
N LEU A 262 -9.41 16.30 -12.36
CA LEU A 262 -8.35 15.42 -12.83
C LEU A 262 -7.60 16.06 -13.99
N HIS A 263 -6.30 16.29 -13.80
CA HIS A 263 -5.36 16.62 -14.86
C HIS A 263 -4.53 15.36 -15.20
N SER A 264 -4.77 14.77 -16.36
CA SER A 264 -4.11 13.51 -16.74
C SER A 264 -3.03 13.77 -17.78
N GLN A 265 -1.79 13.41 -17.46
CA GLN A 265 -0.61 13.57 -18.31
C GLN A 265 -0.12 12.18 -18.71
N LEU A 266 -0.80 11.61 -19.70
CA LEU A 266 -0.52 10.27 -20.25
C LEU A 266 -0.35 10.38 -21.76
N GLU A 267 0.55 9.55 -22.29
CA GLU A 267 0.82 9.48 -23.73
C GLU A 267 -0.34 8.77 -24.49
N PRO A 268 -0.51 9.01 -25.80
CA PRO A 268 -1.61 8.45 -26.59
C PRO A 268 -1.66 6.92 -26.56
N ASP A 269 -0.51 6.25 -26.61
CA ASP A 269 -0.40 4.80 -26.55
C ASP A 269 -0.86 4.24 -25.19
N VAL A 270 -0.60 4.98 -24.10
CA VAL A 270 -1.11 4.64 -22.76
C VAL A 270 -2.62 4.77 -22.70
N TRP A 271 -3.19 5.85 -23.26
CA TRP A 271 -4.64 6.03 -23.35
C TRP A 271 -5.31 4.95 -24.20
N GLU A 272 -4.73 4.62 -25.35
CA GLU A 272 -5.18 3.54 -26.22
C GLU A 272 -5.17 2.20 -25.47
N ALA A 273 -4.08 1.89 -24.78
CA ALA A 273 -3.98 0.67 -23.97
C ALA A 273 -5.04 0.62 -22.85
N ILE A 274 -5.35 1.75 -22.19
CA ILE A 274 -6.41 1.83 -21.18
C ILE A 274 -7.78 1.56 -21.81
N LEU A 275 -8.06 2.20 -22.95
CA LEU A 275 -9.32 2.06 -23.67
C LEU A 275 -9.54 0.61 -24.14
N ASP A 276 -8.51 0.03 -24.74
CA ASP A 276 -8.47 -1.37 -25.14
C ASP A 276 -8.76 -2.28 -23.96
N ARG A 277 -8.13 -2.01 -22.81
CA ARG A 277 -8.39 -2.77 -21.58
C ARG A 277 -9.86 -2.75 -21.19
N ILE A 278 -10.48 -1.58 -21.16
CA ILE A 278 -11.86 -1.39 -20.69
C ILE A 278 -12.86 -2.13 -21.58
N TYR A 279 -12.65 -2.09 -22.90
CA TYR A 279 -13.57 -2.68 -23.86
C TYR A 279 -13.30 -4.16 -24.17
N GLN A 280 -12.06 -4.62 -24.09
CA GLN A 280 -11.73 -6.02 -24.33
C GLN A 280 -12.07 -6.86 -23.09
N THR A 281 -13.04 -7.76 -23.20
CA THR A 281 -13.29 -8.75 -22.14
C THR A 281 -12.18 -9.80 -22.22
N PRO A 282 -11.36 -9.99 -21.18
CA PRO A 282 -10.34 -11.03 -21.18
C PRO A 282 -11.02 -12.39 -21.34
N PHE A 283 -10.63 -13.15 -22.36
CA PHE A 283 -11.14 -14.50 -22.54
C PHE A 283 -10.17 -15.50 -21.93
N LYS A 284 -10.61 -16.17 -20.86
CA LYS A 284 -9.91 -17.31 -20.30
C LYS A 284 -10.91 -18.39 -19.96
N ASN A 285 -10.66 -19.60 -20.45
CA ASN A 285 -11.47 -20.73 -20.02
C ASN A 285 -11.30 -20.94 -18.50
N GLU A 286 -12.37 -21.34 -17.82
CA GLU A 286 -12.41 -21.40 -16.36
C GLU A 286 -11.35 -22.35 -15.77
N ALA A 287 -11.13 -23.51 -16.41
CA ALA A 287 -10.15 -24.49 -15.96
C ALA A 287 -8.70 -23.96 -16.03
N ALA A 288 -8.36 -23.21 -17.08
CA ALA A 288 -7.06 -22.58 -17.24
C ALA A 288 -6.89 -21.41 -16.27
N ALA A 289 -7.95 -20.64 -16.00
CA ALA A 289 -7.95 -19.61 -14.96
C ALA A 289 -7.68 -20.22 -13.57
N GLU A 290 -8.39 -21.31 -13.23
CA GLU A 290 -8.20 -22.03 -11.98
C GLU A 290 -6.77 -22.60 -11.86
N MET A 291 -6.25 -23.22 -12.93
CA MET A 291 -4.89 -23.76 -12.94
C MET A 291 -3.82 -22.67 -12.82
N ALA A 292 -4.00 -21.54 -13.51
CA ALA A 292 -3.10 -20.38 -13.41
C ALA A 292 -3.08 -19.84 -11.98
N ARG A 293 -4.23 -19.71 -11.33
CA ARG A 293 -4.29 -19.26 -9.92
C ARG A 293 -3.69 -20.27 -8.95
N LYS A 294 -3.92 -21.57 -9.13
CA LYS A 294 -3.25 -22.61 -8.32
C LYS A 294 -1.73 -22.54 -8.46
N THR A 295 -1.26 -22.30 -9.68
CA THR A 295 0.18 -22.14 -9.98
C THR A 295 0.74 -20.88 -9.32
N ASP A 296 0.04 -19.75 -9.45
CA ASP A 296 0.41 -18.49 -8.81
C ASP A 296 0.48 -18.62 -7.28
N ALA A 297 -0.53 -19.24 -6.66
CA ALA A 297 -0.58 -19.47 -5.21
C ALA A 297 0.53 -20.39 -4.71
N LYS A 298 1.01 -21.32 -5.55
CA LYS A 298 2.14 -22.19 -5.22
C LYS A 298 3.47 -21.45 -5.30
N LEU A 299 3.61 -20.51 -6.24
CA LEU A 299 4.87 -19.79 -6.48
C LEU A 299 5.03 -18.58 -5.58
N TYR A 300 3.95 -17.80 -5.39
CA TYR A 300 4.00 -16.50 -4.73
C TYR A 300 3.23 -16.47 -3.40
N GLY A 301 2.18 -17.29 -3.28
CA GLY A 301 1.39 -17.37 -2.06
C GLY A 301 2.11 -18.10 -0.92
N GLU A 302 1.85 -17.68 0.32
CA GLU A 302 2.37 -18.38 1.50
C GLU A 302 1.93 -19.85 1.52
N PRO A 303 2.87 -20.81 1.68
CA PRO A 303 2.58 -22.23 1.78
C PRO A 303 1.54 -22.56 2.84
N LEU A 304 0.65 -23.50 2.54
CA LEU A 304 -0.48 -23.83 3.41
C LEU A 304 -0.04 -24.34 4.80
N ASP A 305 1.10 -25.02 4.93
CA ASP A 305 1.60 -25.43 6.25
C ASP A 305 1.92 -24.24 7.15
N ARG A 306 2.48 -23.17 6.59
CA ARG A 306 2.73 -21.92 7.32
C ARG A 306 1.42 -21.21 7.67
N VAL A 307 0.49 -21.14 6.72
CA VAL A 307 -0.86 -20.60 6.92
C VAL A 307 -1.54 -21.29 8.10
N HIS A 308 -1.57 -22.63 8.12
CA HIS A 308 -2.20 -23.39 9.20
C HIS A 308 -1.46 -23.30 10.54
N ALA A 309 -0.15 -23.04 10.54
CA ALA A 309 0.63 -22.84 11.75
C ALA A 309 0.33 -21.50 12.43
N ARG A 310 0.11 -20.42 11.65
CA ARG A 310 -0.02 -19.06 12.20
C ARG A 310 -1.45 -18.49 12.23
N MET A 311 -2.37 -19.03 11.42
CA MET A 311 -3.74 -18.52 11.30
C MET A 311 -4.76 -19.40 12.03
N SER A 312 -5.86 -18.81 12.50
CA SER A 312 -7.03 -19.60 12.96
C SER A 312 -7.69 -20.36 11.80
N PRO A 313 -8.50 -21.41 12.06
CA PRO A 313 -9.19 -22.15 11.00
C PRO A 313 -10.05 -21.24 10.12
N SER A 314 -10.71 -20.27 10.75
CA SER A 314 -11.54 -19.28 10.08
C SER A 314 -10.73 -18.41 9.12
N ARG A 315 -9.59 -17.90 9.59
CA ARG A 315 -8.73 -17.03 8.80
C ARG A 315 -8.08 -17.76 7.62
N ALA A 316 -7.63 -19.01 7.84
CA ALA A 316 -7.13 -19.87 6.78
C ALA A 316 -8.21 -20.21 5.75
N ALA A 317 -9.43 -20.55 6.19
CA ALA A 317 -10.55 -20.83 5.29
C ALA A 317 -10.95 -19.61 4.45
N ALA A 318 -10.91 -18.41 5.03
CA ALA A 318 -11.18 -17.18 4.29
C ALA A 318 -10.09 -16.88 3.25
N LEU A 319 -8.81 -17.09 3.58
CA LEU A 319 -7.70 -17.00 2.62
C LEU A 319 -7.87 -18.01 1.48
N MET A 320 -8.20 -19.26 1.81
CA MET A 320 -8.39 -20.31 0.80
C MET A 320 -9.53 -19.97 -0.16
N LYS A 321 -10.65 -19.44 0.36
CA LYS A 321 -11.76 -18.95 -0.48
C LYS A 321 -11.27 -17.84 -1.42
N TRP A 322 -10.58 -16.83 -0.90
CA TRP A 322 -10.07 -15.74 -1.72
C TRP A 322 -9.02 -16.20 -2.76
N ARG A 323 -8.12 -17.14 -2.41
CA ARG A 323 -7.18 -17.77 -3.37
C ARG A 323 -7.89 -18.58 -4.45
N GLN A 324 -9.08 -19.10 -4.16
CA GLN A 324 -9.89 -19.87 -5.10
C GLN A 324 -10.65 -18.95 -6.07
N ASP A 325 -11.42 -17.99 -5.55
CA ASP A 325 -12.36 -17.18 -6.36
C ASP A 325 -11.81 -15.81 -6.76
N GLY A 326 -11.00 -15.18 -5.90
CA GLY A 326 -10.30 -13.93 -6.19
C GLY A 326 -11.19 -12.72 -5.98
N ILE A 327 -12.24 -12.88 -5.18
CA ILE A 327 -13.28 -11.89 -5.00
C ILE A 327 -13.19 -11.37 -3.57
N LEU A 328 -13.03 -10.06 -3.42
CA LEU A 328 -13.06 -9.42 -2.10
C LEU A 328 -14.52 -9.19 -1.68
N MET A 329 -15.09 -10.18 -1.00
CA MET A 329 -16.45 -10.11 -0.47
C MET A 329 -16.54 -10.79 0.91
N PRO A 330 -17.59 -10.47 1.71
CA PRO A 330 -17.92 -11.25 2.89
C PRO A 330 -18.01 -12.75 2.59
N TYR A 331 -17.55 -13.56 3.53
CA TYR A 331 -17.45 -15.01 3.39
C TYR A 331 -18.80 -15.67 3.06
N SER A 332 -19.90 -15.14 3.61
CA SER A 332 -21.25 -15.65 3.37
C SER A 332 -21.94 -15.07 2.13
N SER A 333 -21.36 -14.07 1.46
CA SER A 333 -21.99 -13.47 0.28
C SER A 333 -21.90 -14.40 -0.92
N SER A 334 -22.97 -14.43 -1.73
CA SER A 334 -22.92 -15.13 -3.02
C SER A 334 -21.93 -14.43 -3.96
N THR A 335 -21.14 -15.25 -4.64
CA THR A 335 -20.19 -14.82 -5.68
C THR A 335 -20.63 -15.26 -7.07
N GLU A 336 -21.85 -15.80 -7.23
CA GLU A 336 -22.33 -16.37 -8.50
C GLU A 336 -22.36 -15.35 -9.63
N PHE A 337 -22.68 -14.09 -9.32
CA PHE A 337 -22.73 -13.03 -10.32
C PHE A 337 -21.35 -12.53 -10.77
N PHE A 338 -20.25 -12.95 -10.14
CA PHE A 338 -18.89 -12.52 -10.44
C PHE A 338 -18.27 -13.39 -11.54
N GLU A 339 -18.81 -13.24 -12.74
CA GLU A 339 -18.46 -14.12 -13.87
C GLU A 339 -17.41 -13.52 -14.79
N LYS A 340 -17.29 -12.19 -14.85
CA LYS A 340 -16.51 -11.51 -15.88
C LYS A 340 -15.08 -11.29 -15.36
N PRO A 341 -14.03 -11.83 -16.00
CA PRO A 341 -12.65 -11.49 -15.63
C PRO A 341 -12.46 -9.98 -15.67
N SER A 342 -11.82 -9.46 -14.63
CA SER A 342 -11.55 -8.03 -14.53
C SER A 342 -10.48 -7.64 -15.55
N PRO A 343 -10.74 -6.68 -16.44
CA PRO A 343 -9.74 -6.13 -17.33
C PRO A 343 -8.61 -5.41 -16.58
N ILE A 344 -8.72 -5.14 -15.28
CA ILE A 344 -7.60 -4.54 -14.52
C ILE A 344 -6.45 -5.55 -14.35
N PHE A 345 -6.80 -6.83 -14.14
CA PHE A 345 -5.85 -7.86 -13.69
C PHE A 345 -5.52 -8.92 -14.74
N TYR A 346 -6.23 -8.95 -15.87
CA TYR A 346 -6.11 -10.01 -16.87
C TYR A 346 -5.98 -9.43 -18.25
N ASP A 347 -4.83 -9.59 -18.91
CA ASP A 347 -4.59 -9.15 -20.29
C ASP A 347 -5.61 -9.73 -21.28
N PRO A 348 -5.80 -9.13 -22.47
CA PRO A 348 -6.79 -9.62 -23.44
C PRO A 348 -6.64 -11.10 -23.80
N ASP A 349 -5.40 -11.61 -23.78
CA ASP A 349 -5.05 -13.02 -23.99
C ASP A 349 -5.34 -13.93 -22.76
N GLY A 350 -5.81 -13.34 -21.67
CA GLY A 350 -6.09 -14.00 -20.39
C GLY A 350 -4.86 -14.22 -19.51
N SER A 351 -3.68 -13.73 -19.89
CA SER A 351 -2.51 -13.72 -19.02
C SER A 351 -2.72 -12.77 -17.83
N GLN A 352 -1.95 -12.96 -16.76
CA GLN A 352 -2.16 -12.27 -15.49
C GLN A 352 -0.79 -11.90 -14.88
N PRO A 353 -0.70 -10.79 -14.12
CA PRO A 353 0.48 -10.48 -13.33
C PRO A 353 0.82 -11.60 -12.34
N THR A 354 2.09 -11.72 -11.99
CA THR A 354 2.55 -12.65 -10.97
C THR A 354 2.16 -12.15 -9.58
N GLY A 355 1.87 -13.05 -8.64
CA GLY A 355 1.58 -12.69 -7.25
C GLY A 355 0.16 -12.21 -6.98
N LEU A 356 -0.78 -12.34 -7.93
CA LEU A 356 -2.19 -12.00 -7.73
C LEU A 356 -2.86 -12.79 -6.58
N THR A 357 -2.28 -13.90 -6.13
CA THR A 357 -2.74 -14.72 -5.00
C THR A 357 -2.05 -14.38 -3.67
N ASN A 358 -1.25 -13.31 -3.62
CA ASN A 358 -0.89 -12.64 -2.37
C ASN A 358 -2.09 -11.86 -1.83
N GLU A 359 -2.16 -11.65 -0.52
CA GLU A 359 -3.34 -10.99 0.03
C GLU A 359 -3.28 -9.46 -0.12
N PRO A 360 -4.35 -8.80 -0.60
CA PRO A 360 -4.41 -7.34 -0.68
C PRO A 360 -4.55 -6.65 0.69
N LEU A 361 -4.70 -7.42 1.77
CA LEU A 361 -4.96 -6.88 3.11
C LEU A 361 -3.87 -5.90 3.58
N SER A 362 -2.62 -6.09 3.13
CA SER A 362 -1.50 -5.23 3.53
C SER A 362 -1.63 -3.78 3.09
N GLU A 363 -2.46 -3.47 2.10
CA GLU A 363 -2.66 -2.10 1.60
C GLU A 363 -3.40 -1.18 2.59
N TRP A 364 -3.91 -1.72 3.69
CA TRP A 364 -4.69 -0.99 4.70
C TRP A 364 -4.27 -1.29 6.14
N PRO A 365 -4.54 -0.38 7.09
CA PRO A 365 -4.11 -0.56 8.49
C PRO A 365 -4.71 -1.82 9.14
N MET A 366 -3.82 -2.72 9.60
CA MET A 366 -4.19 -3.99 10.24
C MET A 366 -5.19 -3.81 11.37
N LYS A 367 -4.91 -2.87 12.28
CA LYS A 367 -5.71 -2.68 13.48
C LYS A 367 -7.14 -2.25 13.13
N GLU A 368 -7.29 -1.29 12.22
CA GLU A 368 -8.60 -0.80 11.80
C GLU A 368 -9.44 -1.89 11.14
N ILE A 369 -8.84 -2.76 10.31
CA ILE A 369 -9.56 -3.88 9.69
C ILE A 369 -9.92 -4.94 10.73
N LEU A 370 -8.96 -5.41 11.54
CA LEU A 370 -9.22 -6.49 12.49
C LEU A 370 -10.23 -6.08 13.57
N GLU A 371 -10.24 -4.80 13.94
CA GLU A 371 -11.12 -4.22 14.97
C GLU A 371 -12.36 -3.54 14.39
N TYR A 372 -12.61 -3.64 13.08
CA TYR A 372 -13.74 -3.00 12.41
C TYR A 372 -15.08 -3.46 13.02
N GLY A 373 -15.61 -2.62 13.91
CA GLY A 373 -16.72 -2.91 14.81
C GLY A 373 -18.12 -3.01 14.17
N PRO A 374 -18.44 -2.25 13.10
CA PRO A 374 -19.74 -2.35 12.43
C PRO A 374 -20.02 -3.74 11.84
N TYR A 375 -18.99 -4.57 11.67
CA TYR A 375 -19.11 -5.89 11.05
C TYR A 375 -19.26 -7.03 12.07
N PRO A 376 -20.37 -7.80 12.02
CA PRO A 376 -20.68 -8.76 13.09
C PRO A 376 -19.81 -10.02 13.07
N ALA A 377 -19.41 -10.53 11.91
CA ALA A 377 -18.67 -11.81 11.80
C ALA A 377 -17.17 -11.61 12.11
N LYS A 378 -16.81 -11.82 13.37
CA LYS A 378 -15.47 -11.49 13.90
C LYS A 378 -14.30 -12.20 13.22
N GLY A 379 -14.53 -13.40 12.68
CA GLY A 379 -13.50 -14.21 12.03
C GLY A 379 -13.35 -13.97 10.52
N ASP A 380 -14.26 -13.21 9.91
CA ASP A 380 -14.23 -12.93 8.47
C ASP A 380 -13.47 -11.62 8.19
N VAL A 381 -12.15 -11.76 8.05
CA VAL A 381 -11.24 -10.63 7.81
C VAL A 381 -11.48 -9.98 6.44
N TYR A 382 -11.80 -10.77 5.41
CA TYR A 382 -12.08 -10.23 4.07
C TYR A 382 -13.40 -9.47 4.05
N GLY A 383 -14.44 -9.98 4.72
CA GLY A 383 -15.68 -9.24 4.92
C GLY A 383 -15.50 -7.93 5.68
N LYS A 384 -14.68 -7.92 6.74
CA LYS A 384 -14.30 -6.67 7.44
C LYS A 384 -13.60 -5.70 6.51
N MET A 385 -12.63 -6.18 5.72
CA MET A 385 -11.93 -5.33 4.76
C MET A 385 -12.87 -4.76 3.70
N THR A 386 -13.77 -5.56 3.13
CA THR A 386 -14.77 -5.06 2.17
C THR A 386 -15.56 -3.89 2.74
N CYS A 387 -16.06 -4.00 3.98
CA CYS A 387 -16.86 -2.94 4.60
C CYS A 387 -16.00 -1.72 4.93
N TYR A 388 -14.84 -1.94 5.54
CA TYR A 388 -13.91 -0.88 5.93
C TYR A 388 -13.45 -0.04 4.73
N VAL A 389 -13.05 -0.68 3.63
CA VAL A 389 -12.62 0.02 2.42
C VAL A 389 -13.75 0.83 1.81
N ARG A 390 -14.96 0.25 1.72
CA ARG A 390 -16.14 0.95 1.22
C ARG A 390 -16.47 2.18 2.06
N ASP A 391 -16.43 2.07 3.39
CA ASP A 391 -16.68 3.20 4.28
C ASP A 391 -15.64 4.31 4.09
N LYS A 392 -14.36 3.99 3.86
CA LYS A 392 -13.34 5.00 3.55
C LYS A 392 -13.60 5.69 2.22
N ILE A 393 -14.05 4.96 1.19
CA ILE A 393 -14.43 5.56 -0.09
C ILE A 393 -15.68 6.44 0.04
N VAL A 394 -16.70 5.99 0.79
CA VAL A 394 -17.90 6.80 1.07
C VAL A 394 -17.51 8.08 1.80
N ALA A 395 -16.71 7.98 2.87
CA ALA A 395 -16.21 9.14 3.60
C ALA A 395 -15.43 10.10 2.69
N PHE A 396 -14.64 9.58 1.76
CA PHE A 396 -13.95 10.41 0.76
C PHE A 396 -14.94 11.14 -0.17
N LEU A 397 -15.94 10.44 -0.72
CA LEU A 397 -16.96 11.03 -1.58
C LEU A 397 -17.80 12.10 -0.86
N GLU A 398 -18.17 11.87 0.41
CA GLU A 398 -18.83 12.87 1.26
C GLU A 398 -17.97 14.12 1.45
N ARG A 399 -16.65 13.96 1.62
CA ARG A 399 -15.72 15.10 1.72
C ARG A 399 -15.62 15.86 0.39
N LEU A 400 -15.62 15.16 -0.73
CA LEU A 400 -15.64 15.79 -2.05
C LEU A 400 -16.87 16.67 -2.25
N GLN A 401 -18.05 16.33 -1.71
CA GLN A 401 -19.23 17.21 -1.84
C GLN A 401 -19.03 18.62 -1.27
N GLN A 402 -18.07 18.80 -0.35
CA GLN A 402 -17.82 20.06 0.34
C GLN A 402 -16.52 20.74 -0.10
N ARG A 403 -15.66 20.04 -0.86
CA ARG A 403 -14.26 20.43 -1.03
C ARG A 403 -13.76 20.05 -2.41
N GLU A 404 -13.06 20.99 -3.03
CA GLU A 404 -12.34 20.74 -4.26
C GLU A 404 -11.00 20.05 -3.99
N ILE A 405 -10.66 19.05 -4.80
CA ILE A 405 -9.37 18.38 -4.79
C ILE A 405 -8.86 18.32 -6.24
N HIS A 406 -7.63 18.78 -6.44
CA HIS A 406 -6.95 18.72 -7.74
C HIS A 406 -6.02 17.52 -7.74
N VAL A 407 -6.27 16.57 -8.65
CA VAL A 407 -5.41 15.41 -8.86
C VAL A 407 -4.75 15.54 -10.22
N ARG A 408 -3.42 15.51 -10.25
CA ARG A 408 -2.63 15.26 -11.44
C ARG A 408 -2.20 13.80 -11.47
N LEU A 409 -2.49 13.11 -12.56
CA LEU A 409 -2.11 11.72 -12.77
C LEU A 409 -1.03 11.62 -13.84
N MET A 410 0.04 10.89 -13.53
CA MET A 410 1.17 10.63 -14.42
C MET A 410 1.47 9.13 -14.45
N ALA A 411 2.01 8.65 -15.57
CA ALA A 411 2.49 7.27 -15.72
C ALA A 411 3.90 7.27 -16.32
N CYS A 412 4.89 7.63 -15.51
CA CYS A 412 6.27 7.76 -15.96
C CYS A 412 7.26 7.42 -14.82
N GLY A 413 8.50 7.11 -15.16
CA GLY A 413 9.53 6.85 -14.16
C GLY A 413 9.85 8.08 -13.29
N LEU A 414 10.52 7.83 -12.17
CA LEU A 414 10.88 8.88 -11.19
C LEU A 414 11.71 10.02 -11.78
N THR A 415 12.46 9.77 -12.84
CA THR A 415 13.36 10.75 -13.45
C THR A 415 12.61 11.63 -14.44
N GLU A 416 11.78 11.00 -15.27
CA GLU A 416 10.90 11.62 -16.25
C GLU A 416 9.87 12.53 -15.55
N MET A 417 9.30 12.05 -14.44
CA MET A 417 8.37 12.80 -13.61
C MET A 417 8.91 14.17 -13.20
N VAL A 418 10.19 14.26 -12.81
CA VAL A 418 10.81 15.53 -12.38
C VAL A 418 10.91 16.51 -13.55
N GLY A 419 11.21 16.02 -14.75
CA GLY A 419 11.26 16.84 -15.96
C GLY A 419 9.90 17.45 -16.26
N HIS A 420 8.86 16.63 -16.36
CA HIS A 420 7.48 17.08 -16.59
C HIS A 420 7.01 18.08 -15.52
N LEU A 421 7.29 17.80 -14.24
CA LEU A 421 6.93 18.70 -13.16
C LEU A 421 7.67 20.03 -13.19
N ARG A 422 8.87 20.11 -13.78
CA ARG A 422 9.62 21.38 -13.89
C ARG A 422 9.23 22.19 -15.12
N GLU A 423 8.86 21.53 -16.20
CA GLU A 423 8.42 22.18 -17.44
C GLU A 423 7.05 22.83 -17.29
N ASP A 424 6.12 22.18 -16.61
CA ASP A 424 4.74 22.67 -16.47
C ASP A 424 4.57 23.86 -15.50
N TYR A 425 5.65 24.32 -14.87
CA TYR A 425 5.62 25.46 -13.94
C TYR A 425 6.57 26.55 -14.44
N ASP A 426 6.02 27.52 -15.17
CA ASP A 426 6.73 28.59 -15.90
C ASP A 426 7.65 29.48 -15.03
N GLU A 427 7.42 29.58 -13.70
CA GLU A 427 8.13 30.53 -12.83
C GLU A 427 8.84 29.92 -11.61
N GLU A 428 8.36 28.81 -11.04
CA GLU A 428 8.99 28.14 -9.88
C GLU A 428 8.75 26.62 -9.87
N PRO A 429 9.76 25.78 -9.57
CA PRO A 429 9.58 24.34 -9.48
C PRO A 429 8.52 23.96 -8.44
N PRO A 430 7.69 22.93 -8.67
CA PRO A 430 6.61 22.60 -7.75
C PRO A 430 7.18 22.02 -6.46
N PHE A 431 7.13 22.83 -5.40
CA PHE A 431 7.47 22.40 -4.06
C PHE A 431 6.28 21.70 -3.39
N PHE A 432 6.53 20.50 -2.87
CA PHE A 432 5.55 19.66 -2.20
C PHE A 432 5.70 19.71 -0.69
N ASP A 433 4.57 19.74 0.01
CA ASP A 433 4.49 19.71 1.48
C ASP A 433 4.55 18.27 2.01
N ARG A 434 4.09 17.30 1.21
CA ARG A 434 4.19 15.87 1.53
C ARG A 434 4.65 15.10 0.31
N ILE A 435 5.68 14.28 0.47
CA ILE A 435 6.10 13.32 -0.56
C ILE A 435 6.07 11.92 0.05
N GLU A 436 5.21 11.05 -0.45
CA GLU A 436 5.15 9.64 -0.07
C GLU A 436 5.93 8.83 -1.12
N VAL A 437 7.06 8.25 -0.69
CA VAL A 437 7.94 7.41 -1.54
C VAL A 437 7.78 5.93 -1.20
N GLY A 438 7.41 5.65 0.05
CA GLY A 438 7.29 4.31 0.60
C GLY A 438 8.58 3.50 0.49
N HIS A 439 8.39 2.23 0.16
CA HIS A 439 9.46 1.23 0.11
C HIS A 439 10.37 1.31 -1.14
N LEU A 440 10.09 2.19 -2.12
CA LEU A 440 10.99 2.39 -3.28
C LEU A 440 12.40 2.81 -2.83
N PHE A 441 12.47 3.54 -1.71
CA PHE A 441 13.72 3.94 -1.07
C PHE A 441 14.65 2.76 -0.71
N GLU A 442 14.09 1.60 -0.39
CA GLU A 442 14.90 0.42 -0.04
C GLU A 442 15.67 -0.14 -1.24
N PHE A 443 15.13 0.03 -2.46
CA PHE A 443 15.72 -0.50 -3.69
C PHE A 443 16.50 0.54 -4.47
N GLU A 444 16.04 1.79 -4.50
CA GLU A 444 16.67 2.88 -5.25
C GLU A 444 16.80 4.15 -4.39
N PRO A 445 17.52 4.11 -3.26
CA PRO A 445 17.56 5.21 -2.29
C PRO A 445 18.03 6.52 -2.91
N GLU A 446 19.09 6.48 -3.70
CA GLU A 446 19.66 7.69 -4.32
C GLU A 446 18.75 8.27 -5.40
N LEU A 447 18.08 7.42 -6.19
CA LEU A 447 17.15 7.89 -7.20
C LEU A 447 15.94 8.56 -6.55
N CYS A 448 15.44 8.00 -5.45
CA CYS A 448 14.38 8.61 -4.66
C CYS A 448 14.78 10.02 -4.19
N PHE A 449 15.99 10.20 -3.67
CA PHE A 449 16.46 11.53 -3.28
C PHE A 449 16.63 12.47 -4.46
N LEU A 450 17.24 12.03 -5.57
CA LEU A 450 17.38 12.90 -6.73
C LEU A 450 16.02 13.36 -7.25
N SER A 451 15.03 12.47 -7.27
CA SER A 451 13.71 12.81 -7.76
C SER A 451 12.88 13.64 -6.79
N CYS A 452 13.01 13.39 -5.48
CA CYS A 452 12.07 13.94 -4.50
C CYS A 452 12.66 15.04 -3.61
N ALA A 453 13.97 15.03 -3.35
CA ALA A 453 14.59 15.98 -2.42
C ALA A 453 14.46 17.43 -2.89
N THR A 454 14.69 17.66 -4.19
CA THR A 454 14.59 19.00 -4.80
C THR A 454 13.16 19.47 -4.99
N LEU A 455 12.19 18.55 -4.96
CA LEU A 455 10.77 18.82 -5.01
C LEU A 455 10.16 19.02 -3.62
N LEU A 456 10.85 18.67 -2.54
CA LEU A 456 10.36 18.89 -1.18
C LEU A 456 10.45 20.39 -0.85
N ARG A 457 9.37 20.95 -0.29
CA ARG A 457 9.33 22.35 0.18
C ARG A 457 10.37 22.58 1.27
N HIS A 458 11.03 23.74 1.24
CA HIS A 458 12.05 24.08 2.21
C HIS A 458 11.45 24.22 3.62
N ALA A 459 12.18 23.81 4.66
CA ALA A 459 11.70 23.88 6.05
C ALA A 459 11.46 25.32 6.54
N ASP A 460 12.05 26.32 5.89
CA ASP A 460 11.82 27.72 6.19
C ASP A 460 10.48 28.24 5.65
N GLU A 461 9.96 27.63 4.58
CA GLU A 461 8.63 27.93 4.03
C GLU A 461 7.53 27.14 4.74
N ASN A 462 7.75 25.83 4.90
CA ASN A 462 6.87 24.96 5.67
C ASN A 462 7.68 24.04 6.58
N PRO A 463 7.74 24.31 7.89
CA PRO A 463 8.51 23.49 8.83
C PRO A 463 7.92 22.08 9.03
N ARG A 464 6.72 21.83 8.51
CA ARG A 464 6.05 20.51 8.50
C ARG A 464 6.27 19.74 7.21
N ALA A 465 6.85 20.36 6.17
CA ALA A 465 7.14 19.69 4.91
C ALA A 465 7.96 18.42 5.16
N THR A 466 7.46 17.29 4.65
CA THR A 466 8.02 15.98 4.98
C THR A 466 8.02 15.04 3.78
N MET A 467 9.17 14.43 3.49
CA MET A 467 9.28 13.28 2.61
C MET A 467 9.31 11.99 3.45
N LEU A 468 8.49 11.01 3.07
CA LEU A 468 8.28 9.74 3.77
C LEU A 468 8.93 8.62 2.97
N THR A 469 9.85 7.89 3.59
CA THR A 469 10.46 6.68 3.01
C THR A 469 10.36 5.50 3.97
N MET A 470 10.49 4.28 3.46
CA MET A 470 10.39 3.05 4.25
C MET A 470 11.50 2.04 3.92
N CYS A 471 11.95 1.30 4.94
CA CYS A 471 12.71 0.06 4.79
C CYS A 471 12.01 -1.13 5.47
N ARG A 472 11.82 -2.23 4.76
CA ARG A 472 11.19 -3.46 5.26
C ARG A 472 12.20 -4.58 5.52
N GLU A 473 13.39 -4.49 4.92
CA GLU A 473 14.49 -5.43 5.12
C GLU A 473 15.33 -5.10 6.36
N SER A 474 15.17 -3.90 6.93
CA SER A 474 16.10 -3.38 7.93
C SER A 474 16.23 -4.19 9.22
N VAL A 475 15.25 -5.03 9.53
CA VAL A 475 15.27 -5.91 10.73
C VAL A 475 15.62 -7.36 10.39
N VAL A 476 15.31 -7.81 9.18
CA VAL A 476 15.44 -9.23 8.78
C VAL A 476 16.73 -9.51 8.02
N SER A 477 17.28 -8.50 7.35
CA SER A 477 18.42 -8.63 6.44
C SER A 477 19.61 -7.76 6.87
N ALA A 478 19.60 -7.23 8.09
CA ALA A 478 20.74 -6.56 8.68
C ALA A 478 21.93 -7.51 8.78
N LYS A 479 23.11 -7.09 8.31
CA LYS A 479 24.34 -7.90 8.34
C LYS A 479 25.43 -7.19 9.11
N SER A 480 25.96 -7.84 10.14
CA SER A 480 27.22 -7.48 10.79
C SER A 480 27.63 -8.62 11.71
N ARG A 481 28.93 -8.74 12.01
CA ARG A 481 29.43 -9.74 12.97
C ARG A 481 28.69 -9.72 14.31
N LYS A 482 28.22 -8.55 14.75
CA LYS A 482 27.42 -8.42 15.97
C LYS A 482 26.02 -8.99 15.75
N ILE A 483 25.31 -8.56 14.70
CA ILE A 483 23.97 -9.02 14.36
C ILE A 483 23.91 -10.53 14.14
N ASP A 484 24.90 -11.11 13.44
CA ASP A 484 24.93 -12.54 13.13
C ASP A 484 24.97 -13.39 14.41
N LYS A 485 25.70 -12.94 15.44
CA LYS A 485 25.71 -13.57 16.77
C LYS A 485 24.35 -13.49 17.47
N TYR A 486 23.64 -12.37 17.37
CA TYR A 486 22.29 -12.25 17.93
C TYR A 486 21.31 -13.17 17.23
N VAL A 487 21.34 -13.23 15.89
CA VAL A 487 20.46 -14.12 15.11
C VAL A 487 20.74 -15.59 15.44
N ALA A 488 22.01 -15.97 15.59
CA ALA A 488 22.36 -17.33 16.01
C ALA A 488 21.78 -17.67 17.40
N ALA A 489 21.93 -16.77 18.38
CA ALA A 489 21.37 -16.97 19.72
C ALA A 489 19.82 -16.99 19.71
N GLU A 490 19.18 -16.19 18.86
CA GLU A 490 17.72 -16.20 18.68
C GLU A 490 17.21 -17.52 18.11
N LYS A 491 17.99 -18.21 17.25
CA LYS A 491 17.61 -19.52 16.73
C LYS A 491 17.52 -20.59 17.83
N ASP A 492 18.39 -20.52 18.85
CA ASP A 492 18.32 -21.45 19.98
C ASP A 492 17.03 -21.26 20.80
N LEU A 493 16.50 -20.04 20.88
CA LEU A 493 15.24 -19.72 21.59
C LEU A 493 13.98 -20.28 20.92
N ILE A 494 14.10 -20.83 19.70
CA ILE A 494 13.01 -21.58 19.04
C ILE A 494 12.70 -22.85 19.83
N PHE A 495 13.73 -23.52 20.36
CA PHE A 495 13.63 -24.81 21.04
C PHE A 495 13.76 -24.69 22.57
N HIS A 496 14.18 -23.53 23.07
CA HIS A 496 14.44 -23.29 24.49
C HIS A 496 13.61 -22.13 25.06
N ARG A 497 13.33 -22.22 26.36
CA ARG A 497 12.85 -21.10 27.16
C ARG A 497 14.00 -20.15 27.45
N GLY A 498 13.69 -18.90 27.74
CA GLY A 498 14.67 -17.83 27.98
C GLY A 498 14.20 -16.46 27.51
N LEU A 499 12.93 -16.31 27.12
CA LEU A 499 12.38 -15.07 26.59
C LEU A 499 10.97 -14.83 27.17
N GLU A 500 10.89 -14.25 28.35
CA GLU A 500 9.63 -13.78 28.94
C GLU A 500 9.24 -12.41 28.37
N PRO A 501 7.95 -12.12 28.10
CA PRO A 501 6.76 -12.95 28.36
C PRO A 501 6.43 -13.98 27.26
N LEU A 502 7.24 -14.09 26.20
CA LEU A 502 6.93 -14.98 25.07
C LEU A 502 6.80 -16.45 25.51
N ASP A 503 7.59 -16.89 26.49
CA ASP A 503 7.54 -18.25 27.06
C ASP A 503 6.19 -18.63 27.70
N VAL A 504 5.43 -17.64 28.16
CA VAL A 504 4.06 -17.82 28.67
C VAL A 504 3.04 -17.81 27.53
N ILE A 505 3.26 -16.97 26.50
CA ILE A 505 2.32 -16.78 25.38
C ILE A 505 2.40 -17.93 24.38
N ILE A 506 3.63 -18.23 23.94
CA ILE A 506 4.00 -19.22 22.91
C ILE A 506 5.24 -19.97 23.42
N PRO A 507 5.08 -21.00 24.29
CA PRO A 507 6.20 -21.82 24.73
C PRO A 507 6.79 -22.63 23.55
N PRO A 508 8.06 -23.06 23.64
CA PRO A 508 8.63 -24.00 22.68
C PRO A 508 7.80 -25.28 22.59
N THR A 509 7.54 -25.72 21.36
CA THR A 509 6.70 -26.90 21.04
C THR A 509 7.53 -28.08 20.55
N GLN A 510 8.76 -27.84 20.11
CA GLN A 510 9.71 -28.84 19.62
C GLN A 510 10.94 -28.90 20.51
N ALA A 511 11.52 -30.08 20.67
CA ALA A 511 12.76 -30.26 21.43
C ALA A 511 13.99 -29.85 20.62
N ALA A 512 15.07 -29.48 21.31
CA ALA A 512 16.35 -29.21 20.67
C ALA A 512 16.88 -30.45 19.95
N GLY A 513 17.42 -30.26 18.74
CA GLY A 513 17.88 -31.33 17.85
C GLY A 513 16.80 -31.90 16.92
N GLU A 514 15.53 -31.52 17.09
CA GLU A 514 14.52 -31.75 16.06
C GLU A 514 14.71 -30.82 14.86
N ASN A 515 14.30 -31.26 13.68
CA ASN A 515 14.29 -30.42 12.49
C ASN A 515 13.21 -29.32 12.61
N TYR A 516 13.53 -28.13 12.11
CA TYR A 516 12.58 -27.03 12.02
C TYR A 516 11.30 -27.45 11.26
N SER A 517 10.13 -27.15 11.83
CA SER A 517 8.83 -27.54 11.25
C SER A 517 7.76 -26.46 11.41
N ALA A 518 6.55 -26.72 10.92
CA ALA A 518 5.39 -25.85 11.10
C ALA A 518 5.12 -25.53 12.58
N ALA A 519 5.44 -26.46 13.50
CA ALA A 519 5.26 -26.27 14.94
C ALA A 519 6.23 -25.22 15.52
N SER A 520 7.42 -25.04 14.91
CA SER A 520 8.40 -24.03 15.29
C SER A 520 7.99 -22.61 14.88
N LEU A 521 7.21 -22.48 13.80
CA LEU A 521 6.95 -21.18 13.16
C LEU A 521 6.33 -20.13 14.10
N PRO A 522 5.26 -20.42 14.88
CA PRO A 522 4.67 -19.43 15.77
C PRO A 522 5.68 -18.90 16.80
N ARG A 523 6.56 -19.78 17.30
CA ARG A 523 7.62 -19.39 18.24
C ARG A 523 8.66 -18.51 17.55
N HIS A 524 9.09 -18.86 16.34
CA HIS A 524 10.03 -18.06 15.55
C HIS A 524 9.47 -16.66 15.21
N MET A 525 8.20 -16.58 14.81
CA MET A 525 7.51 -15.29 14.62
C MET A 525 7.44 -14.47 15.91
N GLY A 526 7.20 -15.13 17.05
CA GLY A 526 7.24 -14.51 18.36
C GLY A 526 8.62 -13.93 18.70
N ILE A 527 9.71 -14.67 18.42
CA ILE A 527 11.07 -14.17 18.63
C ILE A 527 11.34 -12.93 17.79
N LEU A 528 10.95 -12.93 16.50
CA LEU A 528 11.03 -11.73 15.66
C LEU A 528 10.24 -10.56 16.25
N LEU A 529 9.05 -10.81 16.80
CA LEU A 529 8.24 -9.77 17.42
C LEU A 529 8.93 -9.13 18.64
N PHE A 530 9.65 -9.93 19.44
CA PHE A 530 10.39 -9.46 20.63
C PHE A 530 11.83 -9.01 20.35
N ARG A 531 12.32 -9.17 19.11
CA ARG A 531 13.63 -8.69 18.65
C ARG A 531 13.76 -7.18 18.85
N ASP A 532 14.99 -6.72 19.12
CA ASP A 532 15.32 -5.30 19.11
C ASP A 532 15.36 -4.74 17.68
N TRP A 533 14.19 -4.34 17.16
CA TRP A 533 14.06 -3.81 15.79
C TRP A 533 14.90 -2.55 15.56
N ASP A 534 15.06 -1.70 16.58
CA ASP A 534 15.82 -0.45 16.44
C ASP A 534 17.31 -0.73 16.30
N MET A 535 17.85 -1.69 17.07
CA MET A 535 19.26 -2.08 16.96
C MET A 535 19.56 -2.68 15.58
N PHE A 536 18.75 -3.63 15.10
CA PHE A 536 18.94 -4.21 13.77
C PHE A 536 18.82 -3.16 12.66
N SER A 537 17.77 -2.34 12.72
CA SER A 537 17.53 -1.28 11.74
C SER A 537 18.66 -0.25 11.75
N TYR A 538 19.20 0.10 12.92
CA TYR A 538 20.36 0.98 13.03
C TYR A 538 21.57 0.43 12.28
N TYR A 539 21.94 -0.85 12.47
CA TYR A 539 23.08 -1.42 11.75
C TYR A 539 22.84 -1.46 10.23
N TYR A 540 21.64 -1.85 9.81
CA TYR A 540 21.28 -1.90 8.41
C TYR A 540 21.34 -0.52 7.73
N LEU A 541 20.76 0.50 8.36
CA LEU A 541 20.68 1.84 7.78
C LEU A 541 22.01 2.62 7.85
N ASN A 542 22.91 2.23 8.74
CA ASN A 542 24.25 2.83 8.86
C ASN A 542 25.32 2.10 8.03
N ASP A 543 24.92 1.08 7.27
CA ASP A 543 25.79 0.44 6.28
C ASP A 543 26.10 1.41 5.14
N ALA A 544 27.35 1.87 5.09
CA ALA A 544 27.82 2.82 4.09
C ALA A 544 27.95 2.18 2.69
N GLU A 545 28.05 0.86 2.58
CA GLU A 545 28.05 0.21 1.26
C GLU A 545 26.66 0.25 0.64
N ARG A 546 25.60 0.18 1.47
CA ARG A 546 24.21 0.25 1.03
C ARG A 546 23.69 1.69 0.90
N PHE A 547 24.02 2.54 1.86
CA PHE A 547 23.45 3.89 2.00
C PHE A 547 24.50 4.99 1.93
N GLY A 548 25.65 4.75 1.31
CA GLY A 548 26.78 5.69 1.30
C GLY A 548 26.61 6.97 0.48
N GLY A 549 25.66 7.01 -0.46
CA GLY A 549 25.43 8.14 -1.36
C GLY A 549 26.60 8.39 -2.33
N ARG A 550 26.37 8.26 -3.63
CA ARG A 550 27.40 8.51 -4.65
C ARG A 550 27.62 10.01 -4.86
N VAL A 551 28.84 10.47 -4.60
CA VAL A 551 29.26 11.87 -4.82
C VAL A 551 29.98 12.01 -6.17
N PRO A 552 29.59 12.96 -7.04
CA PRO A 552 30.28 13.26 -8.29
C PRO A 552 31.76 13.59 -8.07
N GLY A 553 32.63 12.96 -8.86
CA GLY A 553 34.08 13.16 -8.77
C GLY A 553 34.81 12.23 -7.80
N GLU A 554 34.11 11.52 -6.90
CA GLU A 554 34.72 10.43 -6.15
C GLU A 554 34.93 9.20 -7.05
N LYS A 555 36.15 8.66 -7.05
CA LYS A 555 36.45 7.39 -7.73
C LYS A 555 35.68 6.28 -7.02
N MET A 556 35.03 5.40 -7.80
CA MET A 556 34.27 4.24 -7.28
C MET A 556 35.06 3.34 -6.32
N SER A 557 36.40 3.41 -6.31
CA SER A 557 37.26 2.64 -5.42
C SER A 557 37.38 3.19 -3.99
N ARG A 558 36.82 4.37 -3.68
CA ARG A 558 36.76 4.87 -2.30
C ARG A 558 35.43 4.44 -1.68
N GLN A 559 35.50 3.61 -0.63
CA GLN A 559 34.34 3.26 0.16
C GLN A 559 33.69 4.54 0.73
N PRO A 560 32.36 4.65 0.72
CA PRO A 560 31.67 5.80 1.31
C PRO A 560 32.01 5.93 2.79
N LYS A 561 32.31 7.16 3.23
CA LYS A 561 32.79 7.40 4.61
C LYS A 561 31.69 7.29 5.67
N ALA A 562 30.43 7.49 5.28
CA ALA A 562 29.27 7.43 6.16
C ALA A 562 27.99 7.22 5.35
N SER A 563 26.93 6.73 5.99
CA SER A 563 25.59 6.63 5.41
C SER A 563 24.93 8.02 5.27
N ILE A 564 24.13 8.20 4.22
CA ILE A 564 23.28 9.37 3.94
C ILE A 564 22.31 9.69 5.08
N LEU A 565 21.99 8.71 5.94
CA LEU A 565 21.20 8.97 7.14
C LEU A 565 21.92 9.88 8.14
N LYS A 566 23.26 9.86 8.16
CA LYS A 566 24.06 10.74 9.02
C LYS A 566 24.37 12.07 8.34
N THR A 567 24.74 12.02 7.08
CA THR A 567 25.25 13.20 6.35
C THR A 567 24.13 14.04 5.74
N GLY A 568 22.94 13.46 5.55
CA GLY A 568 21.98 13.97 4.57
C GLY A 568 22.44 13.68 3.14
N TYR A 569 21.59 14.01 2.18
CA TYR A 569 21.88 13.90 0.75
C TYR A 569 20.97 14.86 0.00
N MET A 570 21.49 15.59 -0.99
CA MET A 570 20.71 16.55 -1.80
C MET A 570 19.90 17.56 -0.95
N GLY A 571 20.53 18.17 0.05
CA GLY A 571 19.90 19.21 0.88
C GLY A 571 18.82 18.71 1.86
N VAL A 572 18.53 17.41 1.88
CA VAL A 572 17.60 16.80 2.83
C VAL A 572 18.31 16.01 3.91
N HIS A 573 17.73 16.08 5.12
CA HIS A 573 18.23 15.42 6.32
C HIS A 573 17.12 14.64 7.02
N LEU A 574 17.51 13.54 7.65
CA LEU A 574 16.61 12.72 8.45
C LEU A 574 16.10 13.54 9.65
N LYS A 575 14.78 13.51 9.87
CA LYS A 575 14.16 14.11 11.05
C LYS A 575 14.51 13.28 12.28
N ARG A 576 14.71 13.97 13.41
CA ARG A 576 14.96 13.31 14.70
C ARG A 576 13.75 12.53 15.22
N LYS A 577 12.55 13.00 14.87
CA LYS A 577 11.28 12.39 15.25
C LYS A 577 10.32 12.51 14.07
N ASN A 578 9.60 11.43 13.80
CA ASN A 578 8.52 11.41 12.83
C ASN A 578 7.31 12.23 13.33
N THR A 579 6.63 12.93 12.42
CA THR A 579 5.45 13.76 12.70
C THR A 579 4.23 13.39 11.86
N VAL A 580 4.38 12.53 10.87
CA VAL A 580 3.29 12.05 10.01
C VAL A 580 2.93 10.60 10.37
N VAL A 581 3.94 9.73 10.47
CA VAL A 581 3.73 8.30 10.76
C VAL A 581 4.71 7.78 11.81
N ASN A 582 4.25 6.94 12.73
CA ASN A 582 5.13 6.30 13.70
C ASN A 582 6.29 5.57 13.01
N ALA A 583 7.49 5.57 13.61
CA ALA A 583 8.65 4.92 13.01
C ALA A 583 8.47 3.41 12.79
N TRP A 584 7.58 2.79 13.56
CA TRP A 584 7.20 1.38 13.45
C TRP A 584 5.68 1.20 13.66
N PRO A 585 4.84 1.49 12.64
CA PRO A 585 3.38 1.46 12.81
C PRO A 585 2.84 0.04 13.01
N ASN A 586 3.59 -0.98 12.57
CA ASN A 586 3.22 -2.39 12.70
C ASN A 586 3.90 -3.10 13.89
N ARG A 587 4.55 -2.34 14.80
CA ARG A 587 5.20 -2.89 16.00
C ARG A 587 4.21 -3.04 17.13
N LEU A 588 4.00 -4.29 17.56
CA LEU A 588 3.18 -4.61 18.72
C LEU A 588 3.97 -4.57 20.04
N VAL A 589 5.27 -4.85 20.02
CA VAL A 589 6.16 -4.87 21.19
C VAL A 589 7.18 -3.74 21.06
N SER A 590 7.01 -2.68 21.85
CA SER A 590 7.84 -1.46 21.77
C SER A 590 8.99 -1.41 22.78
N GLY A 591 9.16 -2.44 23.63
CA GLY A 591 10.23 -2.50 24.64
C GLY A 591 9.99 -3.61 25.68
N THR A 592 10.92 -3.75 26.62
CA THR A 592 10.97 -4.83 27.63
C THR A 592 9.75 -4.87 28.56
N ASP A 593 9.07 -3.74 28.77
CA ASP A 593 7.87 -3.67 29.61
C ASP A 593 6.58 -4.03 28.85
N SER A 594 6.66 -4.23 27.53
CA SER A 594 5.50 -4.58 26.71
C SER A 594 5.03 -5.99 27.06
N LYS A 595 3.77 -6.11 27.47
CA LYS A 595 3.13 -7.39 27.80
C LYS A 595 1.91 -7.61 26.91
N PRO A 596 2.11 -7.87 25.60
CA PRO A 596 0.99 -8.12 24.72
C PRO A 596 0.24 -9.37 25.17
N SER A 597 -1.07 -9.35 25.05
CA SER A 597 -1.91 -10.52 25.29
C SER A 597 -1.67 -11.58 24.23
N LYS A 598 -2.00 -12.83 24.57
CA LYS A 598 -1.99 -13.93 23.59
C LYS A 598 -2.88 -13.63 22.38
N GLU A 599 -4.01 -12.96 22.58
CA GLU A 599 -4.90 -12.62 21.48
C GLU A 599 -4.27 -11.60 20.53
N GLU A 600 -3.60 -10.56 21.04
CA GLU A 600 -2.90 -9.57 20.20
C GLU A 600 -1.77 -10.20 19.39
N VAL A 601 -0.95 -11.05 20.00
CA VAL A 601 0.14 -11.75 19.30
C VAL A 601 -0.42 -12.66 18.21
N MET A 602 -1.47 -13.44 18.49
CA MET A 602 -2.10 -14.30 17.47
C MET A 602 -2.72 -13.49 16.32
N ARG A 603 -3.34 -12.34 16.62
CA ARG A 603 -3.88 -11.43 15.59
C ARG A 603 -2.77 -10.90 14.68
N TRP A 604 -1.68 -10.39 15.27
CA TRP A 604 -0.51 -9.92 14.55
C TRP A 604 0.09 -11.02 13.66
N MET A 605 0.33 -12.21 14.22
CA MET A 605 0.86 -13.37 13.46
C MET A 605 -0.06 -13.86 12.35
N SER A 606 -1.36 -13.51 12.37
CA SER A 606 -2.34 -13.91 11.35
C SER A 606 -2.52 -12.90 10.21
N TRP A 607 -1.84 -11.73 10.29
CA TRP A 607 -1.93 -10.69 9.29
C TRP A 607 -1.24 -11.08 7.97
N SER A 608 -1.61 -10.45 6.86
CA SER A 608 -1.08 -10.79 5.53
C SER A 608 0.44 -10.68 5.46
N THR A 609 1.00 -9.64 6.07
CA THR A 609 2.44 -9.41 6.20
C THR A 609 2.79 -9.01 7.63
N THR A 610 3.85 -9.61 8.17
CA THR A 610 4.34 -9.30 9.52
C THR A 610 5.79 -8.82 9.48
N LYS A 611 6.25 -8.41 8.29
CA LYS A 611 7.61 -7.91 8.08
C LYS A 611 7.72 -6.51 8.72
N PRO A 612 8.73 -6.25 9.56
CA PRO A 612 8.87 -4.93 10.20
C PRO A 612 8.93 -3.79 9.18
N GLU A 613 8.23 -2.69 9.45
CA GLU A 613 8.14 -1.53 8.55
C GLU A 613 8.80 -0.30 9.19
N ARG A 614 10.05 -0.01 8.82
CA ARG A 614 10.76 1.18 9.33
C ARG A 614 10.42 2.39 8.49
N TRP A 615 9.61 3.30 9.03
CA TRP A 615 9.40 4.60 8.39
C TRP A 615 10.46 5.61 8.79
N LEU A 616 10.94 6.36 7.81
CA LEU A 616 11.90 7.44 7.93
C LEU A 616 11.29 8.70 7.35
N GLU A 617 11.40 9.80 8.08
CA GLU A 617 10.91 11.09 7.61
C GLU A 617 12.08 12.06 7.40
N TRP A 618 12.04 12.77 6.29
CA TRP A 618 13.11 13.67 5.84
C TRP A 618 12.56 15.08 5.70
N LYS A 619 13.41 16.06 5.96
CA LYS A 619 13.13 17.48 5.76
C LYS A 619 14.21 18.10 4.88
N ARG A 620 13.85 19.10 4.08
CA ARG A 620 14.81 19.90 3.31
C ARG A 620 15.27 21.10 4.13
N THR A 621 16.58 21.25 4.28
CA THR A 621 17.19 22.39 4.98
C THR A 621 18.36 23.00 4.21
N GLY A 622 18.61 22.51 3.01
CA GLY A 622 19.58 23.09 2.09
C GLY A 622 19.06 23.02 0.67
N ASP A 623 19.58 23.90 -0.16
CA ASP A 623 19.28 23.94 -1.58
C ASP A 623 20.34 23.19 -2.36
N VAL A 624 19.90 22.59 -3.47
CA VAL A 624 20.76 21.92 -4.44
C VAL A 624 20.51 22.63 -5.75
N ASN A 625 21.56 23.21 -6.33
CA ASN A 625 21.44 23.84 -7.64
C ASN A 625 21.24 22.77 -8.73
N THR A 626 20.64 23.18 -9.84
CA THR A 626 20.32 22.25 -10.94
C THR A 626 21.58 21.61 -11.54
N LYS A 627 22.71 22.31 -11.60
CA LYS A 627 23.98 21.75 -12.12
C LYS A 627 24.50 20.59 -11.28
N GLU A 628 24.48 20.71 -9.95
CA GLU A 628 24.81 19.63 -9.03
C GLU A 628 23.84 18.47 -9.23
N TRP A 629 22.54 18.73 -9.29
CA TRP A 629 21.53 17.71 -9.54
C TRP A 629 21.75 16.96 -10.86
N LEU A 630 21.99 17.67 -11.98
CA LEU A 630 22.27 17.08 -13.30
C LEU A 630 23.53 16.20 -13.25
N ARG A 631 24.59 16.63 -12.55
CA ARG A 631 25.81 15.82 -12.37
C ARG A 631 25.57 14.53 -11.59
N HIS A 632 24.71 14.56 -10.57
CA HIS A 632 24.33 13.33 -9.86
C HIS A 632 23.46 12.42 -10.72
N ILE A 633 22.52 12.97 -11.50
CA ILE A 633 21.72 12.20 -12.46
C ILE A 633 22.62 11.52 -13.49
N GLU A 634 23.56 12.25 -14.10
CA GLU A 634 24.55 11.69 -15.04
C GLU A 634 25.34 10.55 -14.39
N LYS A 635 25.76 10.73 -13.13
CA LYS A 635 26.55 9.74 -12.41
C LYS A 635 25.77 8.46 -12.13
N ILE A 636 24.47 8.56 -11.86
CA ILE A 636 23.62 7.41 -11.47
C ILE A 636 23.00 6.73 -12.69
N ARG A 637 22.51 7.50 -13.67
CA ARG A 637 21.76 6.99 -14.84
C ARG A 637 22.58 7.00 -16.13
N GLY A 638 23.74 7.64 -16.14
CA GLY A 638 24.62 7.74 -17.29
C GLY A 638 24.33 8.94 -18.19
N PRO A 639 25.31 9.31 -19.04
CA PRO A 639 25.22 10.49 -19.91
C PRO A 639 24.11 10.38 -20.97
N SER A 640 23.80 9.17 -21.45
CA SER A 640 22.74 8.97 -22.44
C SER A 640 21.35 9.28 -21.88
N VAL A 641 21.08 8.92 -20.63
CA VAL A 641 19.79 9.21 -19.99
C VAL A 641 19.67 10.71 -19.77
N LEU A 642 20.74 11.35 -19.27
CA LEU A 642 20.77 12.80 -19.09
C LEU A 642 20.54 13.55 -20.41
N ALA A 643 21.22 13.14 -21.49
CA ALA A 643 21.06 13.76 -22.82
C ALA A 643 19.61 13.64 -23.34
N ASN A 644 18.97 12.49 -23.12
CA ASN A 644 17.56 12.30 -23.49
C ASN A 644 16.64 13.20 -22.66
N MET A 645 16.87 13.34 -21.35
CA MET A 645 16.11 14.26 -20.51
C MET A 645 16.27 15.71 -20.97
N LYS A 646 17.51 16.18 -21.19
CA LYS A 646 17.76 17.55 -21.67
C LYS A 646 17.07 17.83 -23.01
N LYS A 647 17.06 16.84 -23.90
CA LYS A 647 16.36 16.94 -25.19
C LYS A 647 14.85 16.98 -25.05
N LEU A 648 14.28 16.23 -24.11
CA LEU A 648 12.84 16.18 -23.89
C LEU A 648 12.35 17.45 -23.18
N TYR A 649 13.10 17.92 -22.18
CA TYR A 649 12.70 19.00 -21.29
C TYR A 649 13.51 20.27 -21.58
N GLU A 650 12.95 21.21 -22.35
CA GLU A 650 13.62 22.45 -22.79
C GLU A 650 14.16 23.27 -21.61
N VAL A 651 13.40 23.36 -20.52
CA VAL A 651 13.79 24.01 -19.26
C VAL A 651 15.11 23.45 -18.70
N LEU A 652 15.35 22.14 -18.79
CA LEU A 652 16.62 21.56 -18.31
C LEU A 652 17.82 21.94 -19.19
N SER A 653 17.59 22.27 -20.47
CA SER A 653 18.63 22.72 -21.39
C SER A 653 18.96 24.20 -21.23
N GLU A 654 17.97 25.05 -20.96
CA GLU A 654 18.17 26.49 -20.70
C GLU A 654 18.96 26.72 -19.40
N ILE A 655 18.58 26.02 -18.32
CA ILE A 655 19.27 26.12 -17.02
C ILE A 655 20.74 25.66 -17.10
N ASP A 656 21.04 24.68 -17.97
CA ASP A 656 22.40 24.21 -18.20
C ASP A 656 23.27 25.26 -18.93
N GLN A 657 22.65 26.14 -19.73
CA GLN A 657 23.33 27.14 -20.56
C GLN A 657 23.45 28.51 -19.87
N GLU A 658 22.40 29.01 -19.19
CA GLU A 658 22.38 30.36 -18.62
C GLU A 658 23.49 30.61 -17.57
N GLU A 659 23.86 29.60 -16.77
CA GLU A 659 24.87 29.78 -15.73
C GLU A 659 26.32 29.56 -16.20
N ASP A 660 26.56 28.86 -17.33
CA ASP A 660 27.91 28.75 -17.91
C ASP A 660 28.37 30.10 -18.51
N TYR A 661 27.44 30.97 -18.93
CA TYR A 661 27.73 32.35 -19.33
C TYR A 661 28.06 33.28 -18.15
N THR A 662 27.71 32.92 -16.91
CA THR A 662 28.05 33.71 -15.72
C THR A 662 29.40 33.33 -15.09
N GLY A 663 30.09 32.32 -15.62
CA GLY A 663 31.37 31.81 -15.13
C GLY A 663 32.62 32.24 -15.91
N GLU A 664 32.47 33.01 -17.00
CA GLU A 664 33.58 33.44 -17.86
C GLU A 664 33.53 34.95 -18.12
N ASP A 665 33.56 35.77 -17.07
CA ASP A 665 33.93 37.20 -17.21
C ASP A 665 34.53 37.76 -15.92
N GLU A 666 35.65 37.17 -15.49
CA GLU A 666 36.70 37.93 -14.78
C GLU A 666 37.97 37.87 -15.63
N GLY A 667 37.99 38.69 -16.68
CA GLY A 667 39.24 39.14 -17.28
C GLY A 667 39.83 40.26 -16.42
N GLU A 668 41.09 40.11 -16.01
CA GLU A 668 42.09 41.18 -15.87
C GLU A 668 43.43 40.50 -15.57
N ASP A 669 44.32 40.43 -16.56
CA ASP A 669 45.35 41.43 -16.85
C ASP A 669 46.57 41.31 -15.92
N GLY A 670 47.74 41.31 -16.55
CA GLY A 670 49.01 41.03 -15.89
C GLY A 670 49.49 42.17 -15.00
N GLY A 671 50.10 41.84 -13.87
CA GLY A 671 50.74 42.82 -13.01
C GLY A 671 51.65 42.20 -11.95
N GLU A 672 52.91 42.64 -11.94
CA GLU A 672 54.05 42.10 -11.20
C GLU A 672 53.97 42.16 -9.66
N ALA A 673 54.79 41.30 -9.06
CA ALA A 673 55.06 41.18 -7.64
C ALA A 673 55.59 42.46 -6.96
N VAL A 674 55.13 42.72 -5.73
CA VAL A 674 55.92 43.40 -4.69
C VAL A 674 55.64 42.74 -3.34
N GLY A 675 56.70 42.22 -2.70
CA GLY A 675 56.65 41.66 -1.37
C GLY A 675 56.64 42.72 -0.26
N ALA A 676 55.97 42.40 0.84
CA ALA A 676 56.23 43.03 2.14
C ALA A 676 56.04 42.01 3.27
N MET A 677 57.02 42.02 4.17
CA MET A 677 57.27 41.09 5.25
C MET A 677 56.68 41.62 6.58
N VAL A 678 56.17 40.69 7.42
CA VAL A 678 56.48 40.55 8.87
C VAL A 678 55.55 41.13 9.99
N LYS A 679 55.27 40.22 10.95
CA LYS A 679 54.90 40.32 12.41
C LYS A 679 53.47 40.79 12.77
N GLY A 680 52.74 40.20 13.73
CA GLY A 680 52.97 39.11 14.67
C GLY A 680 52.03 39.20 15.90
N VAL A 681 51.62 38.04 16.42
CA VAL A 681 51.20 37.72 17.82
C VAL A 681 49.83 38.22 18.35
N GLY A 682 49.03 37.27 18.85
CA GLY A 682 47.98 37.52 19.85
C GLY A 682 47.01 36.35 20.10
N ARG A 683 47.41 35.36 20.93
CA ARG A 683 46.56 34.30 21.50
C ARG A 683 45.91 34.79 22.81
N ARG A 684 44.59 34.63 22.97
CA ARG A 684 43.77 34.41 24.19
C ARG A 684 42.36 34.05 23.65
N GLY A 685 41.66 32.97 24.01
CA GLY A 685 41.68 32.15 25.22
C GLY A 685 40.52 32.57 26.11
N GLU A 686 39.33 31.99 25.92
CA GLU A 686 38.23 31.97 26.90
C GLU A 686 37.29 30.78 26.62
N GLU A 687 37.14 29.93 27.64
CA GLU A 687 36.31 28.72 27.72
C GLU A 687 34.82 29.07 27.95
N PRO A 688 33.86 28.19 27.59
CA PRO A 688 32.55 28.18 28.22
C PRO A 688 32.44 27.06 29.26
N ALA A 689 31.89 27.45 30.41
CA ALA A 689 31.67 26.65 31.60
C ALA A 689 30.73 25.45 31.39
N GLN A 690 31.06 24.36 32.08
CA GLN A 690 30.24 23.19 32.33
C GLN A 690 29.06 23.52 33.24
N GLY A 691 27.89 22.94 32.92
CA GLY A 691 26.73 22.81 33.81
C GLY A 691 25.97 21.54 33.43
N ALA A 692 26.12 20.52 34.26
CA ALA A 692 25.63 19.16 34.07
C ALA A 692 24.10 19.02 34.15
N ASN A 693 23.54 18.03 33.45
CA ASN A 693 22.75 16.98 34.09
C ASN A 693 22.63 15.75 33.18
N ASP A 694 22.86 14.61 33.84
CA ASP A 694 23.31 13.33 33.32
C ASP A 694 22.21 12.44 32.73
N VAL A 695 22.64 11.60 31.80
CA VAL A 695 21.91 10.48 31.20
C VAL A 695 22.31 9.20 31.95
N GLY A 696 21.35 8.47 32.49
CA GLY A 696 21.57 7.12 33.04
C GLY A 696 21.26 6.04 32.01
N LEU A 697 22.27 5.52 31.31
CA LEU A 697 22.23 4.23 30.60
C LEU A 697 23.31 3.34 31.22
N GLY A 698 22.92 2.45 32.12
CA GLY A 698 23.81 1.47 32.74
C GLY A 698 24.07 0.29 31.81
N LEU A 699 25.28 0.23 31.26
CA LEU A 699 25.87 -0.98 30.70
C LEU A 699 26.58 -1.73 31.83
N ILE A 700 26.30 -3.03 31.98
CA ILE A 700 27.08 -3.92 32.83
C ILE A 700 28.11 -4.59 31.94
N ASP A 701 29.38 -4.23 32.15
CA ASP A 701 30.55 -4.88 31.59
C ASP A 701 30.76 -6.26 32.24
N GLY A 702 31.01 -7.26 31.41
CA GLY A 702 31.53 -8.56 31.81
C GLY A 702 32.69 -8.92 30.89
N GLU A 703 33.90 -8.68 31.37
CA GLU A 703 35.16 -9.09 30.76
C GLU A 703 35.23 -10.61 30.64
N TYR A 704 35.58 -11.15 29.47
CA TYR A 704 36.26 -12.46 29.39
C TYR A 704 37.28 -12.46 28.25
N SER A 705 38.44 -12.99 28.60
CA SER A 705 39.71 -13.02 27.89
C SER A 705 39.69 -13.85 26.61
N ASP A 706 40.42 -13.36 25.61
CA ASP A 706 40.91 -14.12 24.46
C ASP A 706 41.72 -15.34 24.94
N ASP A 707 41.30 -16.54 24.54
CA ASP A 707 42.22 -17.66 24.39
C ASP A 707 42.04 -18.23 22.97
N GLN A 708 43.17 -18.23 22.26
CA GLN A 708 43.36 -18.86 20.97
C GLN A 708 43.25 -20.37 21.13
N ASP A 709 42.41 -21.02 20.32
CA ASP A 709 42.71 -22.40 19.95
C ASP A 709 42.29 -22.70 18.51
N THR A 710 43.26 -23.22 17.78
CA THR A 710 43.23 -23.60 16.38
C THR A 710 42.78 -25.04 16.25
N THR A 711 41.66 -25.32 15.58
CA THR A 711 41.44 -26.64 14.96
C THR A 711 40.60 -26.53 13.69
N SER A 712 41.02 -27.37 12.74
CA SER A 712 40.67 -27.53 11.33
C SER A 712 39.25 -28.00 11.02
N ASP A 713 38.77 -27.54 9.86
CA ASP A 713 37.94 -28.18 8.84
C ASP A 713 36.86 -29.19 9.25
N GLU A 714 35.61 -28.87 8.91
CA GLU A 714 34.82 -29.68 7.97
C GLU A 714 33.68 -28.83 7.39
N ALA A 715 33.88 -28.38 6.14
CA ALA A 715 32.90 -27.61 5.38
C ALA A 715 31.77 -28.53 4.89
N VAL A 716 30.60 -28.43 5.51
CA VAL A 716 29.36 -28.97 4.94
C VAL A 716 28.85 -27.95 3.94
N MET A 717 28.99 -28.26 2.65
CA MET A 717 28.43 -27.51 1.52
C MET A 717 26.90 -27.48 1.66
N VAL A 718 26.36 -26.35 2.13
CA VAL A 718 24.92 -26.05 2.06
C VAL A 718 24.65 -25.46 0.68
N ASP A 719 23.70 -26.06 -0.03
CA ASP A 719 23.28 -25.70 -1.38
C ASP A 719 22.68 -24.27 -1.42
N GLU A 720 23.52 -23.28 -1.73
CA GLU A 720 23.15 -21.86 -1.93
C GLU A 720 22.28 -21.61 -3.18
N GLY A 721 21.97 -22.65 -3.97
CA GLY A 721 21.29 -22.53 -5.26
C GLY A 721 19.80 -22.12 -5.21
N TYR A 722 19.12 -22.26 -4.06
CA TYR A 722 17.67 -22.02 -3.97
C TYR A 722 17.28 -20.59 -3.54
N TYR A 723 18.14 -19.88 -2.80
CA TYR A 723 17.86 -18.51 -2.33
C TYR A 723 18.33 -17.43 -3.32
N ALA A 724 19.36 -17.70 -4.13
CA ALA A 724 19.88 -16.72 -5.09
C ALA A 724 18.90 -16.39 -6.24
N ARG A 725 17.97 -17.29 -6.57
CA ARG A 725 16.97 -17.05 -7.64
C ARG A 725 15.76 -16.22 -7.22
N LEU A 726 15.53 -16.02 -5.92
CA LEU A 726 14.48 -15.13 -5.41
C LEU A 726 14.95 -13.67 -5.27
N PHE A 727 16.27 -13.44 -5.22
CA PHE A 727 16.88 -12.12 -5.04
C PHE A 727 17.79 -11.67 -6.19
N SER A 728 17.91 -12.47 -7.25
CA SER A 728 18.47 -12.03 -8.53
C SER A 728 17.45 -11.15 -9.25
N ILE A 729 17.52 -9.85 -9.01
CA ILE A 729 17.05 -8.85 -9.97
C ILE A 729 18.16 -8.72 -11.00
N GLU A 730 18.36 -9.76 -11.81
CA GLU A 730 19.02 -9.59 -13.10
C GLU A 730 18.18 -8.63 -13.94
N ASP A 731 18.86 -7.68 -14.60
CA ASP A 731 18.34 -6.61 -15.45
C ASP A 731 17.03 -7.02 -16.16
N ARG A 732 15.89 -6.72 -15.54
CA ARG A 732 14.62 -6.72 -16.24
C ARG A 732 14.67 -5.52 -17.18
N PRO A 733 14.40 -5.69 -18.48
CA PRO A 733 14.27 -4.55 -19.36
C PRO A 733 13.10 -3.69 -18.85
N ARG A 734 13.42 -2.56 -18.22
CA ARG A 734 12.51 -1.44 -17.97
C ARG A 734 12.20 -0.75 -19.30
N ARG A 735 11.68 -1.52 -20.26
CA ARG A 735 11.25 -1.02 -21.55
C ARG A 735 9.76 -1.26 -21.62
N TRP A 736 9.01 -0.17 -21.60
CA TRP A 736 7.78 -0.09 -22.36
C TRP A 736 8.18 -0.37 -23.81
N SER A 737 8.13 -1.64 -24.17
CA SER A 737 8.00 -2.05 -25.55
C SER A 737 6.72 -2.86 -25.58
N ALA A 738 5.61 -2.17 -25.83
CA ALA A 738 4.79 -2.63 -26.94
C ALA A 738 5.77 -2.84 -28.11
N ASP A 739 5.65 -3.93 -28.86
CA ASP A 739 6.35 -4.01 -30.14
C ASP A 739 5.83 -2.88 -31.03
N PHE A 740 6.38 -1.66 -30.88
CA PHE A 740 6.50 -0.54 -31.81
C PHE A 740 7.53 0.49 -31.29
#